data_AF-A0A2P5HGN6-F1
#
_entry.id   AF-A0A2P5HGN6-F1
#
_cell.length_a   1.000
_cell.length_b   1.000
_cell.length_c   1.000
_cell.angle_alpha   90.00
_cell.angle_beta   90.00
_cell.angle_gamma   90.00
#
_symmetry.space_group_name_H-M   'P 1'
#
loop_
_entity.id
_entity.type
_entity.pdbx_description
1 polymer ?
#
loop_
_entity_poly.entity_id
_entity_poly.type
_entity_poly.pdbx_seq_one_letter_code
_entity_poly.pdbx_strand_id
1 'polypeptide(L)'
;MSSFLENAYSLVHQDNAADVPSMSELRTQLEKGTDESKVQTMKSILTIMLNGDPMPQLLMHIIRFVMPSKSKPLKKLLYFYYEICPKLDAGGKLKQEMILVCNGIRNDLQHPNEYIRGNTLRFLCKLREPELIEPLLSSARSCLEHRHAYVRKNAVFAVASIYQHSPSLIPDASDLIASFLETENDPTSKRNAFAALVSIDHQKALAYLSSVFEGIPNAEELLQLVELEFIRKDAAQNPQNKARYLRLIFDLLEAGASTVVYEAASSLTALTSNPVAVKAAAAKFIELSIKEADNNVKLIVLDRVDQLRTKNEGVLDDLIMEILRVLSSPDIDVRRKALSIALEMVSSKNVEEVVLLLKKELSKTVDQEYEKNTEYRQLLIHSIHQCAIKFSEVAASVVDLLMDFIADFNNTSAVDVINFVKEVVEKFPKLRPAIVHRLVDTLSEVRAGKVYRGILWIVGEYSLEEKDIRDAWKRIRASLGEIPILASEQRLLDNVDGEEEKEKDQVNGHHKPAAPTGSRRVLADGTYATETALTSQSSAAAKLEAVKAAQKPPLRQLILDGDYYLATVLSATLTKLVMRHSEISSENARTNALRAEAMLILISIIRVGQSQFVKAPIDEDSVDRIMSCVRSLAEFREHKELETVYLDDTRKAFRAMVQVEEKKRAAKEAVAKAKTAVQVDDVVAIRQLSKKNMGDGSDDVEIDLERATGGDSTAAEDLSSKLSRVVQLTGFSDPVYAEAYVKVHQFDIVLDVLLVNQTTETLQNLSVEFATLGDLKVVERPTTQNLGPHDFHNVQCTIKVSSTDTGVIFGNVVYDGAHSTDTNVVILNDLHVDIMDYIQPATCTETQFRTMWTEFEWENKVNINSKAKTLRDFLDQLMAATNMNCLTPEASLKGDCQFLSANLYARSVFGEDALANLSIEKEGEDGPITGFVRIRSRSQGLALSLGSLKGLNKIGTSA
;
A
#
# COMPACT_ATOMS: atom_id res chain seq x y z
N MET A 1 6.52 -28.56 -7.46
CA MET A 1 5.15 -28.48 -6.89
C MET A 1 4.60 -29.83 -6.38
N SER A 2 5.14 -30.99 -6.78
CA SER A 2 4.64 -32.30 -6.31
C SER A 2 5.08 -32.69 -4.90
N SER A 3 6.24 -32.22 -4.39
CA SER A 3 6.72 -32.58 -3.04
C SER A 3 6.09 -31.77 -1.90
N PHE A 4 5.57 -30.56 -2.17
CA PHE A 4 4.98 -29.69 -1.13
C PHE A 4 3.62 -30.20 -0.62
N LEU A 5 2.91 -30.98 -1.45
CA LEU A 5 1.62 -31.58 -1.08
C LEU A 5 1.73 -32.90 -0.31
N GLU A 6 2.94 -33.50 -0.22
CA GLU A 6 3.13 -34.74 0.53
C GLU A 6 3.19 -34.50 2.06
N ASN A 7 3.45 -33.26 2.50
CA ASN A 7 3.70 -32.94 3.92
C ASN A 7 2.73 -31.91 4.55
N ALA A 8 1.75 -31.38 3.81
CA ALA A 8 0.80 -30.40 4.35
C ALA A 8 -0.51 -31.09 4.80
N TYR A 9 -0.80 -31.09 6.11
CA TYR A 9 -2.06 -31.61 6.66
C TYR A 9 -2.98 -30.45 7.11
N SER A 10 -4.17 -30.37 6.52
CA SER A 10 -5.22 -29.49 7.04
C SER A 10 -5.90 -30.17 8.23
N LEU A 11 -5.62 -29.71 9.46
CA LEU A 11 -6.42 -30.04 10.64
C LEU A 11 -7.84 -29.51 10.43
N VAL A 12 -8.80 -30.42 10.22
CA VAL A 12 -10.21 -30.04 10.10
C VAL A 12 -10.72 -29.79 11.52
N HIS A 13 -11.07 -28.53 11.80
CA HIS A 13 -11.65 -28.11 13.09
C HIS A 13 -12.83 -29.03 13.45
N GLN A 14 -12.72 -29.70 14.59
CA GLN A 14 -13.83 -30.45 15.19
C GLN A 14 -14.54 -29.51 16.16
N ASP A 15 -15.84 -29.28 15.95
CA ASP A 15 -16.65 -28.35 16.74
C ASP A 15 -16.70 -28.72 18.25
N ASN A 16 -16.47 -29.99 18.60
CA ASN A 16 -16.39 -30.44 20.00
C ASN A 16 -15.66 -31.80 20.13
N ALA A 17 -14.58 -31.88 20.90
CA ALA A 17 -13.81 -33.12 21.11
C ALA A 17 -14.56 -34.17 21.98
N ALA A 18 -15.62 -33.75 22.69
CA ALA A 18 -16.40 -34.62 23.57
C ALA A 18 -17.46 -35.49 22.85
N ASP A 19 -17.73 -35.22 21.57
CA ASP A 19 -18.83 -35.83 20.80
C ASP A 19 -18.33 -36.79 19.68
N VAL A 20 -17.14 -37.38 19.88
CA VAL A 20 -16.58 -38.34 18.91
C VAL A 20 -17.36 -39.66 19.01
N PRO A 21 -18.12 -40.05 17.97
CA PRO A 21 -18.90 -41.28 18.00
C PRO A 21 -17.99 -42.49 18.19
N SER A 22 -18.43 -43.43 19.03
CA SER A 22 -17.62 -44.62 19.31
C SER A 22 -17.46 -45.49 18.06
N MET A 23 -16.38 -46.28 17.99
CA MET A 23 -16.14 -47.21 16.87
C MET A 23 -17.32 -48.18 16.65
N SER A 24 -18.05 -48.54 17.70
CA SER A 24 -19.26 -49.38 17.62
C SER A 24 -20.44 -48.64 17.01
N GLU A 25 -20.62 -47.37 17.35
CA GLU A 25 -21.66 -46.50 16.76
C GLU A 25 -21.41 -46.29 15.27
N LEU A 26 -20.17 -45.99 14.87
CA LEU A 26 -19.80 -45.81 13.46
C LEU A 26 -20.11 -47.06 12.63
N ARG A 27 -19.79 -48.26 13.14
CA ARG A 27 -20.15 -49.53 12.47
C ARG A 27 -21.66 -49.70 12.33
N THR A 28 -22.40 -49.44 13.41
CA THR A 28 -23.86 -49.61 13.44
C THR A 28 -24.56 -48.64 12.50
N GLN A 29 -24.09 -47.38 12.44
CA GLN A 29 -24.61 -46.36 11.54
C GLN A 29 -24.34 -46.69 10.07
N LEU A 30 -23.18 -47.25 9.75
CA LEU A 30 -22.87 -47.72 8.39
C LEU A 30 -23.71 -48.95 7.97
N GLU A 31 -24.01 -49.85 8.90
CA GLU A 31 -24.78 -51.06 8.61
C GLU A 31 -26.29 -50.81 8.49
N LYS A 32 -26.88 -50.06 9.43
CA LYS A 32 -28.34 -49.88 9.56
C LYS A 32 -28.87 -48.53 9.08
N GLY A 33 -27.99 -47.57 8.78
CA GLY A 33 -28.37 -46.21 8.38
C GLY A 33 -28.95 -46.09 6.96
N THR A 34 -29.73 -45.04 6.69
CA THR A 34 -30.09 -44.61 5.32
C THR A 34 -28.88 -44.00 4.61
N ASP A 35 -28.95 -43.83 3.28
CA ASP A 35 -27.86 -43.22 2.52
C ASP A 35 -27.50 -41.81 3.03
N GLU A 36 -28.46 -41.01 3.51
CA GLU A 36 -28.19 -39.69 4.10
C GLU A 36 -27.43 -39.80 5.43
N SER A 37 -27.82 -40.72 6.30
CA SER A 37 -27.11 -40.95 7.57
C SER A 37 -25.68 -41.45 7.33
N LYS A 38 -25.49 -42.35 6.35
CA LYS A 38 -24.16 -42.84 5.94
C LYS A 38 -23.29 -41.72 5.39
N VAL A 39 -23.85 -40.72 4.72
CA VAL A 39 -23.10 -39.54 4.25
C VAL A 39 -22.52 -38.79 5.44
N GLN A 40 -23.33 -38.56 6.48
CA GLN A 40 -22.85 -37.88 7.68
C GLN A 40 -21.80 -38.72 8.42
N THR A 41 -22.05 -40.02 8.59
CA THR A 41 -21.09 -40.95 9.21
C THR A 41 -19.76 -41.00 8.44
N MET A 42 -19.80 -41.06 7.10
CA MET A 42 -18.59 -41.04 6.27
C MET A 42 -17.82 -39.72 6.39
N LYS A 43 -18.50 -38.57 6.52
CA LYS A 43 -17.81 -37.29 6.79
C LYS A 43 -17.10 -37.31 8.13
N SER A 44 -17.77 -37.77 9.19
CA SER A 44 -17.16 -37.91 10.52
C SER A 44 -15.94 -38.84 10.47
N ILE A 45 -16.03 -39.98 9.78
CA ILE A 45 -14.91 -40.90 9.60
C ILE A 45 -13.73 -40.22 8.90
N LEU A 46 -13.96 -39.50 7.80
CA LEU A 46 -12.89 -38.79 7.08
C LEU A 46 -12.23 -37.72 7.96
N THR A 47 -13.01 -36.96 8.74
CA THR A 47 -12.48 -35.97 9.67
C THR A 47 -11.58 -36.61 10.73
N ILE A 48 -11.98 -37.75 11.30
CA ILE A 48 -11.17 -38.48 12.29
C ILE A 48 -9.88 -39.00 11.65
N MET A 49 -9.96 -39.57 10.43
CA MET A 49 -8.78 -40.08 9.72
C MET A 49 -7.79 -38.98 9.33
N LEU A 50 -8.28 -37.82 8.90
CA LEU A 50 -7.42 -36.68 8.58
C LEU A 50 -6.73 -36.10 9.83
N ASN A 51 -7.32 -36.29 11.01
CA ASN A 51 -6.74 -35.88 12.29
C ASN A 51 -5.78 -36.92 12.90
N GLY A 52 -5.43 -37.98 12.16
CA GLY A 52 -4.34 -38.90 12.52
C GLY A 52 -4.76 -40.29 13.00
N ASP A 53 -6.05 -40.60 13.16
CA ASP A 53 -6.52 -41.96 13.50
C ASP A 53 -6.95 -42.75 12.24
N PRO A 54 -6.14 -43.71 11.74
CA PRO A 54 -6.41 -44.41 10.49
C PRO A 54 -7.61 -45.37 10.52
N MET A 55 -8.20 -45.65 11.69
CA MET A 55 -9.36 -46.53 11.87
C MET A 55 -9.43 -47.77 10.93
N PRO A 56 -8.40 -48.64 10.91
CA PRO A 56 -8.29 -49.72 9.92
C PRO A 56 -9.44 -50.74 10.02
N GLN A 57 -10.10 -50.85 11.17
CA GLN A 57 -11.17 -51.82 11.38
C GLN A 57 -12.51 -51.45 10.73
N LEU A 58 -12.64 -50.26 10.16
CA LEU A 58 -13.84 -49.83 9.42
C LEU A 58 -13.82 -50.24 7.95
N LEU A 59 -12.66 -50.60 7.41
CA LEU A 59 -12.46 -50.91 5.99
C LEU A 59 -13.48 -51.93 5.46
N MET A 60 -13.66 -53.06 6.14
CA MET A 60 -14.60 -54.10 5.72
C MET A 60 -16.07 -53.64 5.79
N HIS A 61 -16.42 -52.81 6.79
CA HIS A 61 -17.78 -52.28 6.92
C HIS A 61 -18.08 -51.29 5.77
N ILE A 62 -17.11 -50.47 5.40
CA ILE A 62 -17.21 -49.54 4.27
C ILE A 62 -17.31 -50.30 2.94
N ILE A 63 -16.49 -51.34 2.74
CA ILE A 63 -16.57 -52.21 1.55
C ILE A 63 -17.94 -52.90 1.47
N ARG A 64 -18.50 -53.37 2.59
CA ARG A 64 -19.78 -54.11 2.57
C ARG A 64 -21.00 -53.22 2.42
N PHE A 65 -21.01 -52.04 3.05
CA PHE A 65 -22.23 -51.24 3.21
C PHE A 65 -22.22 -49.87 2.53
N VAL A 66 -21.05 -49.39 2.07
CA VAL A 66 -20.91 -48.11 1.35
C VAL A 66 -20.56 -48.33 -0.12
N MET A 67 -19.61 -49.22 -0.43
CA MET A 67 -19.19 -49.52 -1.81
C MET A 67 -20.33 -49.93 -2.75
N PRO A 68 -21.34 -50.73 -2.33
CA PRO A 68 -22.45 -51.12 -3.20
C PRO A 68 -23.51 -50.02 -3.41
N SER A 69 -23.46 -48.93 -2.64
CA SER A 69 -24.47 -47.86 -2.73
C SER A 69 -24.39 -47.14 -4.09
N LYS A 70 -25.55 -46.76 -4.62
CA LYS A 70 -25.68 -46.00 -5.87
C LYS A 70 -25.69 -44.48 -5.65
N SER A 71 -25.67 -44.04 -4.38
CA SER A 71 -25.70 -42.64 -4.00
C SER A 71 -24.43 -41.90 -4.44
N LYS A 72 -24.58 -40.84 -5.26
CA LYS A 72 -23.45 -40.05 -5.77
C LYS A 72 -22.61 -39.41 -4.65
N PRO A 73 -23.21 -38.79 -3.62
CA PRO A 73 -22.46 -38.26 -2.48
C PRO A 73 -21.65 -39.33 -1.74
N LEU A 74 -22.22 -40.51 -1.50
CA LEU A 74 -21.51 -41.61 -0.82
C LEU A 74 -20.33 -42.12 -1.63
N LYS A 75 -20.51 -42.29 -2.96
CA LYS A 75 -19.42 -42.67 -3.85
C LYS A 75 -18.29 -41.65 -3.83
N LYS A 76 -18.59 -40.35 -3.78
CA LYS A 76 -17.57 -39.30 -3.66
C LYS A 76 -16.77 -39.41 -2.35
N LEU A 77 -17.46 -39.59 -1.22
CA LEU A 77 -16.81 -39.77 0.09
C LEU A 77 -16.03 -41.08 0.18
N LEU A 78 -16.50 -42.14 -0.48
CA LEU A 78 -15.79 -43.42 -0.59
C LEU A 78 -14.43 -43.26 -1.27
N TYR A 79 -14.35 -42.46 -2.35
CA TYR A 79 -13.07 -42.21 -3.03
C TYR A 79 -12.10 -41.37 -2.18
N PHE A 80 -12.61 -40.40 -1.42
CA PHE A 80 -11.77 -39.71 -0.43
C PHE A 80 -11.27 -40.66 0.66
N TYR A 81 -12.11 -41.60 1.10
CA TYR A 81 -11.70 -42.63 2.06
C TYR A 81 -10.59 -43.52 1.49
N TYR A 82 -10.72 -43.97 0.24
CA TYR A 82 -9.69 -44.79 -0.40
C TYR A 82 -8.38 -44.04 -0.65
N GLU A 83 -8.42 -42.72 -0.80
CA GLU A 83 -7.22 -41.88 -0.92
C GLU A 83 -6.39 -41.98 0.36
N ILE A 84 -7.03 -41.79 1.52
CA ILE A 84 -6.36 -41.72 2.83
C ILE A 84 -6.17 -43.09 3.51
N CYS A 85 -6.95 -44.12 3.16
CA CYS A 85 -6.87 -45.39 3.88
C CYS A 85 -5.52 -46.10 3.64
N PRO A 86 -4.92 -46.72 4.68
CA PRO A 86 -3.69 -47.50 4.52
C PRO A 86 -3.93 -48.75 3.67
N LYS A 87 -3.24 -48.84 2.53
CA LYS A 87 -3.39 -49.91 1.52
C LYS A 87 -2.46 -51.09 1.77
N LEU A 88 -1.32 -50.82 2.40
CA LEU A 88 -0.32 -51.83 2.75
C LEU A 88 -0.49 -52.28 4.20
N ASP A 89 -0.07 -53.51 4.49
CA ASP A 89 0.09 -54.04 5.83
C ASP A 89 1.42 -53.59 6.46
N ALA A 90 1.67 -53.97 7.72
CA ALA A 90 2.90 -53.63 8.44
C ALA A 90 4.17 -54.22 7.81
N GLY A 91 4.04 -55.18 6.88
CA GLY A 91 5.14 -55.78 6.12
C GLY A 91 5.31 -55.19 4.72
N GLY A 92 4.57 -54.12 4.38
CA GLY A 92 4.63 -53.47 3.06
C GLY A 92 3.91 -54.25 1.95
N LYS A 93 3.13 -55.28 2.27
CA LYS A 93 2.33 -56.03 1.29
C LYS A 93 0.92 -55.49 1.19
N LEU A 94 0.31 -55.62 0.02
CA LEU A 94 -1.07 -55.19 -0.21
C LEU A 94 -2.06 -55.98 0.64
N LYS A 95 -2.96 -55.27 1.35
CA LYS A 95 -4.02 -55.88 2.14
C LYS A 95 -4.99 -56.70 1.27
N GLN A 96 -5.40 -57.87 1.75
CA GLN A 96 -6.30 -58.77 0.99
C GLN A 96 -7.65 -58.11 0.67
N GLU A 97 -8.14 -57.24 1.54
CA GLU A 97 -9.38 -56.47 1.36
C GLU A 97 -9.31 -55.56 0.11
N MET A 98 -8.12 -55.13 -0.30
CA MET A 98 -7.93 -54.24 -1.45
C MET A 98 -8.24 -54.94 -2.79
N ILE A 99 -8.29 -56.27 -2.83
CA ILE A 99 -8.78 -57.02 -3.99
C ILE A 99 -10.27 -56.71 -4.24
N LEU A 100 -11.07 -56.63 -3.18
CA LEU A 100 -12.49 -56.28 -3.27
C LEU A 100 -12.67 -54.82 -3.72
N VAL A 101 -11.83 -53.93 -3.19
CA VAL A 101 -11.79 -52.51 -3.59
C VAL A 101 -11.46 -52.38 -5.07
N CYS A 102 -10.45 -53.11 -5.57
CA CYS A 102 -10.08 -53.14 -6.98
C CYS A 102 -11.26 -53.57 -7.87
N ASN A 103 -12.00 -54.62 -7.49
CA ASN A 103 -13.18 -55.03 -8.22
C ASN A 103 -14.29 -53.96 -8.19
N GLY A 104 -14.49 -53.30 -7.05
CA GLY A 104 -15.40 -52.16 -6.91
C GLY A 104 -15.04 -51.01 -7.85
N ILE A 105 -13.77 -50.60 -7.91
CA ILE A 105 -13.27 -49.55 -8.79
C ILE A 105 -13.46 -49.94 -10.25
N ARG A 106 -13.17 -51.19 -10.62
CA ARG A 106 -13.38 -51.71 -11.98
C ARG A 106 -14.85 -51.59 -12.41
N ASN A 107 -15.78 -51.96 -11.53
CA ASN A 107 -17.22 -51.82 -11.78
C ASN A 107 -17.64 -50.36 -11.92
N ASP A 108 -17.09 -49.48 -11.09
CA ASP A 108 -17.38 -48.04 -11.15
C ASP A 108 -16.81 -47.38 -12.43
N LEU A 109 -15.65 -47.84 -12.93
CA LEU A 109 -15.11 -47.45 -14.24
C LEU A 109 -16.01 -47.89 -15.40
N GLN A 110 -16.77 -48.97 -15.23
CA GLN A 110 -17.71 -49.50 -16.22
C GLN A 110 -19.17 -49.08 -15.96
N HIS A 111 -19.40 -48.22 -14.97
CA HIS A 111 -20.74 -47.83 -14.54
C HIS A 111 -21.50 -47.02 -15.61
N PRO A 112 -22.82 -47.19 -15.82
CA PRO A 112 -23.55 -46.44 -16.85
C PRO A 112 -23.58 -44.91 -16.64
N ASN A 113 -23.36 -44.45 -15.40
CA ASN A 113 -23.30 -43.04 -15.04
C ASN A 113 -21.90 -42.44 -15.26
N GLU A 114 -21.82 -41.43 -16.13
CA GLU A 114 -20.63 -40.69 -16.52
C GLU A 114 -19.95 -39.94 -15.36
N TYR A 115 -20.72 -39.47 -14.37
CA TYR A 115 -20.16 -38.77 -13.21
C TYR A 115 -19.42 -39.72 -12.28
N ILE A 116 -19.93 -40.94 -12.11
CA ILE A 116 -19.27 -41.99 -11.33
C ILE A 116 -17.96 -42.38 -12.02
N ARG A 117 -17.98 -42.64 -13.33
CA ARG A 117 -16.75 -42.91 -14.10
C ARG A 117 -15.73 -41.78 -13.98
N GLY A 118 -16.14 -40.53 -14.21
CA GLY A 118 -15.23 -39.39 -14.13
C GLY A 118 -14.65 -39.16 -12.73
N ASN A 119 -15.43 -39.41 -11.66
CA ASN A 119 -14.90 -39.33 -10.30
C ASN A 119 -13.92 -40.45 -9.98
N THR A 120 -14.20 -41.66 -10.48
CA THR A 120 -13.32 -42.82 -10.37
C THR A 120 -11.98 -42.57 -11.08
N LEU A 121 -12.03 -42.00 -12.30
CA LEU A 121 -10.83 -41.63 -13.07
C LEU A 121 -9.98 -40.56 -12.36
N ARG A 122 -10.60 -39.57 -11.71
CA ARG A 122 -9.86 -38.62 -10.86
C ARG A 122 -9.18 -39.29 -9.67
N PHE A 123 -9.85 -40.27 -9.06
CA PHE A 123 -9.25 -41.06 -7.98
C PHE A 123 -8.07 -41.90 -8.47
N LEU A 124 -8.17 -42.50 -9.67
CA LEU A 124 -7.07 -43.24 -10.29
C LEU A 124 -5.81 -42.38 -10.46
N CYS A 125 -5.94 -41.07 -10.72
CA CYS A 125 -4.77 -40.17 -10.78
C CYS A 125 -3.98 -40.11 -9.46
N LYS A 126 -4.59 -40.50 -8.33
CA LYS A 126 -4.01 -40.44 -6.98
C LYS A 126 -3.59 -41.81 -6.44
N LEU A 127 -3.94 -42.89 -7.13
CA LEU A 127 -3.51 -44.25 -6.75
C LEU A 127 -2.03 -44.44 -7.11
N ARG A 128 -1.28 -45.13 -6.25
CA ARG A 128 0.19 -45.28 -6.42
C ARG A 128 0.63 -46.73 -6.51
N GLU A 129 -0.17 -47.66 -6.01
CA GLU A 129 0.16 -49.07 -5.87
C GLU A 129 0.00 -49.82 -7.20
N PRO A 130 1.09 -50.32 -7.82
CA PRO A 130 1.03 -50.95 -9.14
C PRO A 130 0.13 -52.18 -9.19
N GLU A 131 0.13 -53.00 -8.13
CA GLU A 131 -0.70 -54.20 -7.98
C GLU A 131 -2.21 -53.90 -8.03
N LEU A 132 -2.63 -52.69 -7.61
CA LEU A 132 -4.02 -52.26 -7.69
C LEU A 132 -4.37 -51.61 -9.03
N ILE A 133 -3.40 -50.98 -9.68
CA ILE A 133 -3.61 -50.27 -10.94
C ILE A 133 -3.68 -51.26 -12.11
N GLU A 134 -2.83 -52.29 -12.11
CA GLU A 134 -2.71 -53.26 -13.22
C GLU A 134 -4.07 -53.86 -13.66
N PRO A 135 -4.96 -54.34 -12.75
CA PRO A 135 -6.26 -54.89 -13.16
C PRO A 135 -7.24 -53.84 -13.72
N LEU A 136 -7.00 -52.55 -13.47
CA LEU A 136 -7.87 -51.44 -13.85
C LEU A 136 -7.54 -50.85 -15.23
N LEU A 137 -6.33 -51.13 -15.75
CA LEU A 137 -5.81 -50.54 -16.99
C LEU A 137 -6.75 -50.68 -18.17
N SER A 138 -7.29 -51.89 -18.40
CA SER A 138 -8.21 -52.16 -19.51
C SER A 138 -9.47 -51.28 -19.45
N SER A 139 -10.02 -51.10 -18.25
CA SER A 139 -11.23 -50.31 -18.05
C SER A 139 -10.92 -48.81 -18.15
N ALA A 140 -9.78 -48.36 -17.62
CA ALA A 140 -9.34 -46.98 -17.75
C ALA A 140 -9.08 -46.58 -19.22
N ARG A 141 -8.45 -47.45 -20.03
CA ARG A 141 -8.24 -47.23 -21.47
C ARG A 141 -9.57 -47.11 -22.22
N SER A 142 -10.53 -47.99 -21.94
CA SER A 142 -11.87 -47.93 -22.58
C SER A 142 -12.61 -46.61 -22.33
N CYS A 143 -12.27 -45.88 -21.26
CA CYS A 143 -12.86 -44.59 -20.96
C CYS A 143 -12.41 -43.46 -21.90
N LEU A 144 -11.31 -43.63 -22.65
CA LEU A 144 -10.87 -42.67 -23.67
C LEU A 144 -11.82 -42.64 -24.88
N GLU A 145 -12.48 -43.75 -25.19
CA GLU A 145 -13.42 -43.85 -26.32
C GLU A 145 -14.88 -43.59 -25.91
N HIS A 146 -15.10 -43.14 -24.68
CA HIS A 146 -16.44 -43.01 -24.12
C HIS A 146 -17.24 -41.89 -24.82
N ARG A 147 -18.54 -42.10 -25.05
CA ARG A 147 -19.42 -41.14 -25.75
C ARG A 147 -19.45 -39.72 -25.15
N HIS A 148 -19.25 -39.60 -23.84
CA HIS A 148 -19.28 -38.31 -23.13
C HIS A 148 -17.88 -37.74 -22.90
N ALA A 149 -17.64 -36.51 -23.37
CA ALA A 149 -16.38 -35.78 -23.21
C ALA A 149 -15.95 -35.63 -21.74
N TYR A 150 -16.89 -35.51 -20.80
CA TYR A 150 -16.59 -35.49 -19.36
C TYR A 150 -15.78 -36.71 -18.90
N VAL A 151 -16.04 -37.90 -19.45
CA VAL A 151 -15.30 -39.11 -19.08
C VAL A 151 -13.93 -39.09 -19.75
N ARG A 152 -13.89 -38.80 -21.06
CA ARG A 152 -12.66 -38.76 -21.85
C ARG A 152 -11.63 -37.79 -21.28
N LYS A 153 -12.04 -36.55 -20.95
CA LYS A 153 -11.15 -35.54 -20.37
C LYS A 153 -10.52 -35.91 -19.02
N ASN A 154 -11.18 -36.75 -18.22
CA ASN A 154 -10.62 -37.29 -16.97
C ASN A 154 -9.78 -38.54 -17.24
N ALA A 155 -10.15 -39.35 -18.25
CA ALA A 155 -9.43 -40.56 -18.63
C ALA A 155 -8.01 -40.25 -19.13
N VAL A 156 -7.85 -39.16 -19.88
CA VAL A 156 -6.53 -38.73 -20.36
C VAL A 156 -5.58 -38.42 -19.19
N PHE A 157 -6.02 -37.68 -18.17
CA PHE A 157 -5.20 -37.43 -16.98
C PHE A 157 -4.93 -38.69 -16.15
N ALA A 158 -5.89 -39.63 -16.10
CA ALA A 158 -5.68 -40.91 -15.42
C ALA A 158 -4.58 -41.73 -16.10
N VAL A 159 -4.63 -41.86 -17.43
CA VAL A 159 -3.59 -42.53 -18.22
C VAL A 159 -2.24 -41.85 -18.04
N ALA A 160 -2.21 -40.51 -18.05
CA ALA A 160 -1.00 -39.74 -17.86
C ALA A 160 -0.36 -39.95 -16.48
N SER A 161 -1.18 -39.85 -15.42
CA SER A 161 -0.72 -40.06 -14.06
C SER A 161 -0.21 -41.49 -13.84
N ILE A 162 -0.89 -42.50 -14.38
CA ILE A 162 -0.44 -43.90 -14.29
C ILE A 162 0.95 -44.05 -14.93
N TYR A 163 1.17 -43.47 -16.11
CA TYR A 163 2.48 -43.52 -16.76
C TYR A 163 3.57 -42.82 -15.94
N GLN A 164 3.29 -41.64 -15.40
CA GLN A 164 4.26 -40.88 -14.59
C GLN A 164 4.72 -41.63 -13.34
N HIS A 165 3.82 -42.37 -12.69
CA HIS A 165 4.15 -43.13 -11.48
C HIS A 165 4.70 -44.53 -11.78
N SER A 166 4.23 -45.17 -12.85
CA SER A 166 4.63 -46.53 -13.21
C SER A 166 4.67 -46.71 -14.73
N PRO A 167 5.76 -46.27 -15.39
CA PRO A 167 5.89 -46.32 -16.85
C PRO A 167 5.74 -47.73 -17.43
N SER A 168 6.09 -48.76 -16.66
CA SER A 168 6.00 -50.17 -17.07
C SER A 168 4.57 -50.68 -17.25
N LEU A 169 3.57 -50.06 -16.59
CA LEU A 169 2.17 -50.49 -16.67
C LEU A 169 1.48 -50.08 -17.98
N ILE A 170 1.89 -48.96 -18.58
CA ILE A 170 1.28 -48.41 -19.79
C ILE A 170 2.34 -47.77 -20.69
N PRO A 171 3.32 -48.55 -21.21
CA PRO A 171 4.45 -48.01 -21.94
C PRO A 171 4.05 -47.23 -23.21
N ASP A 172 2.87 -47.55 -23.77
CA ASP A 172 2.24 -46.92 -24.94
C ASP A 172 1.39 -45.68 -24.61
N ALA A 173 1.42 -45.17 -23.37
CA ALA A 173 0.60 -44.02 -22.94
C ALA A 173 0.73 -42.80 -23.84
N SER A 174 1.96 -42.47 -24.26
CA SER A 174 2.23 -41.28 -25.07
C SER A 174 1.69 -41.41 -26.50
N ASP A 175 1.74 -42.61 -27.09
CA ASP A 175 1.10 -42.91 -28.38
C ASP A 175 -0.43 -42.86 -28.27
N LEU A 176 -0.97 -43.41 -27.19
CA LEU A 176 -2.41 -43.44 -26.94
C LEU A 176 -2.97 -42.02 -26.80
N ILE A 177 -2.32 -41.15 -26.02
CA ILE A 177 -2.75 -39.76 -25.85
C ILE A 177 -2.56 -38.94 -27.13
N ALA A 178 -1.48 -39.16 -27.89
CA ALA A 178 -1.26 -38.47 -29.17
C ALA A 178 -2.36 -38.83 -30.19
N SER A 179 -2.68 -40.12 -30.35
CA SER A 179 -3.76 -40.58 -31.24
C SER A 179 -5.15 -40.07 -30.81
N PHE A 180 -5.40 -40.00 -29.50
CA PHE A 180 -6.60 -39.38 -28.95
C PHE A 180 -6.69 -37.88 -29.30
N LEU A 181 -5.58 -37.14 -29.19
CA LEU A 181 -5.54 -35.71 -29.44
C LEU A 181 -5.80 -35.35 -30.92
N GLU A 182 -5.39 -36.20 -31.86
CA GLU A 182 -5.66 -36.05 -33.30
C GLU A 182 -7.13 -36.28 -33.66
N THR A 183 -7.82 -37.16 -32.93
CA THR A 183 -9.20 -37.61 -33.26
C THR A 183 -10.29 -36.89 -32.48
N GLU A 184 -9.96 -36.36 -31.30
CA GLU A 184 -10.91 -35.65 -30.44
C GLU A 184 -11.42 -34.36 -31.12
N ASN A 185 -12.64 -33.93 -30.77
CA ASN A 185 -13.22 -32.67 -31.25
C ASN A 185 -13.61 -31.74 -30.10
N ASP A 186 -13.84 -32.28 -28.89
CA ASP A 186 -14.18 -31.48 -27.72
C ASP A 186 -12.96 -30.64 -27.25
N PRO A 187 -13.08 -29.30 -27.20
CA PRO A 187 -11.95 -28.42 -26.89
C PRO A 187 -11.35 -28.63 -25.50
N THR A 188 -12.18 -28.89 -24.48
CA THR A 188 -11.69 -29.17 -23.12
C THR A 188 -10.91 -30.48 -23.06
N SER A 189 -11.38 -31.50 -23.78
CA SER A 189 -10.72 -32.80 -23.87
C SER A 189 -9.40 -32.71 -24.64
N LYS A 190 -9.34 -31.93 -25.74
CA LYS A 190 -8.10 -31.61 -26.45
C LYS A 190 -7.09 -30.89 -25.56
N ARG A 191 -7.52 -29.84 -24.85
CA ARG A 191 -6.69 -29.09 -23.91
C ARG A 191 -6.06 -30.02 -22.86
N ASN A 192 -6.87 -30.88 -22.25
CA ASN A 192 -6.37 -31.82 -21.24
C ASN A 192 -5.44 -32.87 -21.83
N ALA A 193 -5.70 -33.33 -23.05
CA ALA A 193 -4.83 -34.27 -23.75
C ALA A 193 -3.49 -33.67 -24.13
N PHE A 194 -3.47 -32.44 -24.63
CA PHE A 194 -2.23 -31.73 -24.89
C PHE A 194 -1.45 -31.49 -23.59
N ALA A 195 -2.09 -30.99 -22.52
CA ALA A 195 -1.45 -30.81 -21.21
C ALA A 195 -0.87 -32.11 -20.64
N ALA A 196 -1.63 -33.22 -20.76
CA ALA A 196 -1.18 -34.54 -20.35
C ALA A 196 0.01 -35.02 -21.17
N LEU A 197 -0.02 -34.85 -22.50
CA LEU A 197 1.07 -35.24 -23.39
C LEU A 197 2.36 -34.46 -23.08
N VAL A 198 2.25 -33.14 -22.86
CA VAL A 198 3.38 -32.29 -22.44
C VAL A 198 4.04 -32.81 -21.15
N SER A 199 3.25 -33.36 -20.23
CA SER A 199 3.74 -33.88 -18.95
C SER A 199 4.39 -35.26 -19.02
N ILE A 200 4.26 -35.97 -20.15
CA ILE A 200 4.76 -37.34 -20.34
C ILE A 200 5.85 -37.40 -21.41
N ASP A 201 5.63 -36.75 -22.55
CA ASP A 201 6.46 -36.83 -23.75
C ASP A 201 6.48 -35.49 -24.49
N HIS A 202 7.55 -34.74 -24.25
CA HIS A 202 7.79 -33.42 -24.85
C HIS A 202 7.92 -33.48 -26.38
N GLN A 203 8.52 -34.54 -26.93
CA GLN A 203 8.76 -34.64 -28.38
C GLN A 203 7.48 -34.87 -29.16
N LYS A 204 6.57 -35.73 -28.66
CA LYS A 204 5.27 -35.93 -29.29
C LYS A 204 4.36 -34.71 -29.17
N ALA A 205 4.41 -34.00 -28.03
CA ALA A 205 3.72 -32.73 -27.89
C ALA A 205 4.22 -31.68 -28.91
N LEU A 206 5.54 -31.60 -29.12
CA LEU A 206 6.13 -30.72 -30.14
C LEU A 206 5.69 -31.11 -31.56
N ALA A 207 5.62 -32.40 -31.87
CA ALA A 207 5.17 -32.89 -33.17
C ALA A 207 3.71 -32.51 -33.43
N TYR A 208 2.84 -32.66 -32.43
CA TYR A 208 1.44 -32.21 -32.50
C TYR A 208 1.34 -30.69 -32.67
N LEU A 209 2.02 -29.91 -31.81
CA LEU A 209 1.98 -28.44 -31.92
C LEU A 209 2.46 -27.97 -33.31
N SER A 210 3.47 -28.64 -33.86
CA SER A 210 4.00 -28.33 -35.19
C SER A 210 3.00 -28.60 -36.32
N SER A 211 2.11 -29.59 -36.17
CA SER A 211 1.09 -29.93 -37.17
C SER A 211 -0.11 -28.98 -37.12
N VAL A 212 -0.46 -28.45 -35.93
CA VAL A 212 -1.60 -27.54 -35.74
C VAL A 212 -1.17 -26.05 -35.67
N PHE A 213 0.12 -25.76 -35.84
CA PHE A 213 0.73 -24.47 -35.53
C PHE A 213 0.02 -23.24 -36.14
N GLU A 214 -0.40 -23.33 -37.41
CA GLU A 214 -1.07 -22.22 -38.10
C GLU A 214 -2.52 -22.00 -37.63
N GLY A 215 -3.14 -23.02 -37.02
CA GLY A 215 -4.50 -23.00 -36.50
C GLY A 215 -4.62 -22.51 -35.06
N ILE A 216 -3.51 -22.36 -34.32
CA ILE A 216 -3.50 -21.98 -32.90
C ILE A 216 -4.26 -20.67 -32.63
N PRO A 217 -4.14 -19.59 -33.43
CA PRO A 217 -4.91 -18.36 -33.19
C PRO A 217 -6.44 -18.55 -33.23
N ASN A 218 -6.92 -19.60 -33.90
CA ASN A 218 -8.34 -19.93 -34.01
C ASN A 218 -8.79 -21.00 -33.00
N ALA A 219 -7.89 -21.50 -32.15
CA ALA A 219 -8.22 -22.45 -31.09
C ALA A 219 -9.04 -21.79 -29.97
N GLU A 220 -9.70 -22.61 -29.14
CA GLU A 220 -10.39 -22.11 -27.95
C GLU A 220 -9.40 -21.61 -26.90
N GLU A 221 -9.81 -20.58 -26.15
CA GLU A 221 -9.04 -19.88 -25.11
C GLU A 221 -8.20 -20.82 -24.23
N LEU A 222 -8.82 -21.85 -23.64
CA LEU A 222 -8.13 -22.75 -22.70
C LEU A 222 -7.03 -23.60 -23.37
N LEU A 223 -7.17 -23.92 -24.64
CA LEU A 223 -6.16 -24.65 -25.41
C LEU A 223 -4.97 -23.73 -25.72
N GLN A 224 -5.25 -22.50 -26.16
CA GLN A 224 -4.22 -21.48 -26.44
C GLN A 224 -3.33 -21.21 -25.22
N LEU A 225 -3.90 -21.17 -24.02
CA LEU A 225 -3.13 -20.95 -22.78
C LEU A 225 -2.14 -22.09 -22.49
N VAL A 226 -2.53 -23.34 -22.70
CA VAL A 226 -1.63 -24.50 -22.51
C VAL A 226 -0.57 -24.55 -23.62
N GLU A 227 -0.94 -24.21 -24.85
CA GLU A 227 -0.01 -24.10 -25.97
C GLU A 227 1.04 -23.00 -25.72
N LEU A 228 0.64 -21.83 -25.19
CA LEU A 228 1.54 -20.75 -24.77
C LEU A 228 2.48 -21.21 -23.64
N GLU A 229 1.95 -21.91 -22.63
CA GLU A 229 2.77 -22.47 -21.54
C GLU A 229 3.83 -23.45 -22.09
N PHE A 230 3.43 -24.33 -23.00
CA PHE A 230 4.35 -25.25 -23.66
C PHE A 230 5.39 -24.51 -24.51
N ILE A 231 5.00 -23.51 -25.28
CA ILE A 231 5.91 -22.70 -26.11
C ILE A 231 7.00 -22.04 -25.26
N ARG A 232 6.65 -21.51 -24.07
CA ARG A 232 7.66 -20.94 -23.15
C ARG A 232 8.69 -21.98 -22.71
N LYS A 233 8.22 -23.18 -22.35
CA LYS A 233 9.07 -24.30 -21.92
C LYS A 233 9.93 -24.82 -23.08
N ASP A 234 9.34 -25.01 -24.27
CA ASP A 234 10.07 -25.49 -25.46
C ASP A 234 11.11 -24.48 -25.94
N ALA A 235 10.81 -23.17 -25.93
CA ALA A 235 11.75 -22.15 -26.39
C ALA A 235 13.06 -22.12 -25.57
N ALA A 236 13.04 -22.57 -24.31
CA ALA A 236 14.24 -22.76 -23.49
C ALA A 236 15.04 -24.01 -23.91
N GLN A 237 14.37 -25.09 -24.29
CA GLN A 237 15.00 -26.36 -24.70
C GLN A 237 15.47 -26.34 -26.16
N ASN A 238 14.67 -25.75 -27.06
CA ASN A 238 14.85 -25.73 -28.52
C ASN A 238 14.89 -24.28 -29.06
N PRO A 239 16.03 -23.56 -28.93
CA PRO A 239 16.14 -22.17 -29.37
C PRO A 239 15.89 -21.94 -30.87
N GLN A 240 15.99 -22.99 -31.69
CA GLN A 240 15.77 -22.92 -33.14
C GLN A 240 14.31 -22.56 -33.49
N ASN A 241 13.34 -22.97 -32.66
CA ASN A 241 11.93 -22.70 -32.87
C ASN A 241 11.51 -21.30 -32.39
N LYS A 242 12.39 -20.60 -31.66
CA LYS A 242 12.07 -19.33 -30.99
C LYS A 242 11.53 -18.26 -31.94
N ALA A 243 12.11 -18.12 -33.14
CA ALA A 243 11.63 -17.14 -34.11
C ALA A 243 10.20 -17.44 -34.59
N ARG A 244 9.89 -18.73 -34.78
CA ARG A 244 8.55 -19.20 -35.16
C ARG A 244 7.54 -18.94 -34.03
N TYR A 245 7.93 -19.21 -32.78
CA TYR A 245 7.09 -18.94 -31.62
C TYR A 245 6.80 -17.47 -31.39
N LEU A 246 7.81 -16.60 -31.54
CA LEU A 246 7.60 -15.16 -31.41
C LEU A 246 6.55 -14.65 -32.41
N ARG A 247 6.58 -15.13 -33.66
CA ARG A 247 5.57 -14.78 -34.66
C ARG A 247 4.16 -15.18 -34.21
N LEU A 248 3.98 -16.41 -33.73
CA LEU A 248 2.68 -16.88 -33.23
C LEU A 248 2.21 -16.08 -32.01
N ILE A 249 3.11 -15.75 -31.08
CA ILE A 249 2.76 -14.94 -29.91
C ILE A 249 2.31 -13.54 -30.32
N PHE A 250 2.92 -12.92 -31.34
CA PHE A 250 2.44 -11.67 -31.92
C PHE A 250 1.02 -11.79 -32.48
N ASP A 251 0.70 -12.90 -33.16
CA ASP A 251 -0.67 -13.14 -33.64
C ASP A 251 -1.66 -13.29 -32.46
N LEU A 252 -1.23 -13.93 -31.36
CA LEU A 252 -2.04 -14.10 -30.13
C LEU A 252 -2.21 -12.83 -29.30
N LEU A 253 -1.41 -11.78 -29.52
CA LEU A 253 -1.65 -10.46 -28.91
C LEU A 253 -2.95 -9.80 -29.40
N GLU A 254 -3.47 -10.25 -30.54
CA GLU A 254 -4.75 -9.80 -31.12
C GLU A 254 -5.90 -10.80 -30.86
N ALA A 255 -5.70 -11.75 -29.94
CA ALA A 255 -6.76 -12.68 -29.54
C ALA A 255 -7.96 -11.96 -28.92
N GLY A 256 -9.16 -12.51 -29.11
CA GLY A 256 -10.40 -11.93 -28.58
C GLY A 256 -10.55 -12.01 -27.05
N ALA A 257 -9.80 -12.90 -26.39
CA ALA A 257 -9.86 -13.13 -24.95
C ALA A 257 -8.74 -12.39 -24.21
N SER A 258 -9.09 -11.57 -23.21
CA SER A 258 -8.14 -10.78 -22.41
C SER A 258 -7.08 -11.63 -21.70
N THR A 259 -7.45 -12.83 -21.26
CA THR A 259 -6.57 -13.81 -20.59
C THR A 259 -5.44 -14.27 -21.50
N VAL A 260 -5.76 -14.57 -22.77
CA VAL A 260 -4.78 -14.97 -23.79
C VAL A 260 -3.87 -13.80 -24.15
N VAL A 261 -4.41 -12.59 -24.30
CA VAL A 261 -3.60 -11.39 -24.55
C VAL A 261 -2.62 -11.13 -23.41
N TYR A 262 -3.07 -11.22 -22.16
CA TYR A 262 -2.21 -11.06 -20.98
C TYR A 262 -1.09 -12.11 -20.96
N GLU A 263 -1.44 -13.37 -21.20
CA GLU A 263 -0.49 -14.47 -21.18
C GLU A 263 0.49 -14.42 -22.36
N ALA A 264 0.03 -14.01 -23.54
CA ALA A 264 0.84 -13.78 -24.72
C ALA A 264 1.83 -12.63 -24.52
N ALA A 265 1.39 -11.49 -23.96
CA ALA A 265 2.26 -10.35 -23.63
C ALA A 265 3.31 -10.72 -22.56
N SER A 266 2.91 -11.49 -21.55
CA SER A 266 3.82 -12.02 -20.52
C SER A 266 4.83 -13.00 -21.11
N SER A 267 4.37 -13.90 -21.99
CA SER A 267 5.24 -14.86 -22.69
C SER A 267 6.19 -14.17 -23.66
N LEU A 268 5.75 -13.12 -24.34
CA LEU A 268 6.57 -12.34 -25.26
C LEU A 268 7.75 -11.69 -24.54
N THR A 269 7.49 -11.05 -23.39
CA THR A 269 8.53 -10.38 -22.59
C THR A 269 9.45 -11.36 -21.86
N ALA A 270 8.96 -12.56 -21.52
CA ALA A 270 9.80 -13.63 -20.99
C ALA A 270 10.75 -14.22 -22.05
N LEU A 271 10.31 -14.30 -23.31
CA LEU A 271 11.11 -14.88 -24.38
C LEU A 271 12.09 -13.90 -25.02
N THR A 272 11.80 -12.60 -25.06
CA THR A 272 12.66 -11.62 -25.73
C THR A 272 12.70 -10.27 -25.01
N SER A 273 13.90 -9.68 -25.00
CA SER A 273 14.16 -8.31 -24.54
C SER A 273 14.23 -7.30 -25.69
N ASN A 274 13.80 -7.69 -26.91
CA ASN A 274 13.77 -6.77 -28.04
C ASN A 274 12.82 -5.59 -27.75
N PRO A 275 13.29 -4.32 -27.87
CA PRO A 275 12.47 -3.13 -27.62
C PRO A 275 11.12 -3.13 -28.36
N VAL A 276 11.05 -3.65 -29.59
CA VAL A 276 9.80 -3.72 -30.36
C VAL A 276 8.79 -4.66 -29.69
N ALA A 277 9.24 -5.80 -29.19
CA ALA A 277 8.40 -6.79 -28.53
C ALA A 277 7.97 -6.30 -27.13
N VAL A 278 8.89 -5.67 -26.38
CA VAL A 278 8.60 -5.07 -25.08
C VAL A 278 7.56 -3.96 -25.22
N LYS A 279 7.70 -3.08 -26.22
CA LYS A 279 6.73 -2.01 -26.50
C LYS A 279 5.37 -2.57 -26.90
N ALA A 280 5.32 -3.61 -27.74
CA ALA A 280 4.06 -4.26 -28.12
C ALA A 280 3.35 -4.91 -26.92
N ALA A 281 4.09 -5.61 -26.06
CA ALA A 281 3.53 -6.19 -24.84
C ALA A 281 3.02 -5.12 -23.87
N ALA A 282 3.79 -4.06 -23.64
CA ALA A 282 3.39 -2.93 -22.79
C ALA A 282 2.13 -2.25 -23.31
N ALA A 283 2.03 -2.00 -24.62
CA ALA A 283 0.83 -1.43 -25.24
C ALA A 283 -0.41 -2.30 -24.98
N LYS A 284 -0.28 -3.63 -25.10
CA LYS A 284 -1.37 -4.57 -24.81
C LYS A 284 -1.76 -4.62 -23.33
N PHE A 285 -0.79 -4.55 -22.42
CA PHE A 285 -1.08 -4.39 -20.99
C PHE A 285 -1.84 -3.09 -20.71
N ILE A 286 -1.42 -1.96 -21.29
CA ILE A 286 -2.13 -0.68 -21.14
C ILE A 286 -3.56 -0.79 -21.70
N GLU A 287 -3.74 -1.40 -22.87
CA GLU A 287 -5.06 -1.64 -23.46
C GLU A 287 -5.97 -2.47 -22.54
N LEU A 288 -5.45 -3.52 -21.92
CA LEU A 288 -6.18 -4.33 -20.93
C LEU A 288 -6.61 -3.51 -19.71
N SER A 289 -5.73 -2.63 -19.20
CA SER A 289 -6.06 -1.77 -18.06
C SER A 289 -7.20 -0.78 -18.34
N ILE A 290 -7.46 -0.46 -19.60
CA ILE A 290 -8.56 0.40 -20.03
C ILE A 290 -9.85 -0.40 -20.24
N LYS A 291 -9.75 -1.60 -20.85
CA LYS A 291 -10.92 -2.42 -21.20
C LYS A 291 -11.53 -3.16 -20.01
N GLU A 292 -10.70 -3.66 -19.10
CA GLU A 292 -11.17 -4.47 -17.98
C GLU A 292 -11.97 -3.64 -16.97
N ALA A 293 -12.99 -4.24 -16.38
CA ALA A 293 -13.85 -3.56 -15.40
C ALA A 293 -13.29 -3.66 -13.96
N ASP A 294 -12.59 -4.74 -13.63
CA ASP A 294 -12.07 -4.99 -12.29
C ASP A 294 -10.83 -4.15 -11.99
N ASN A 295 -10.90 -3.34 -10.92
CA ASN A 295 -9.80 -2.48 -10.49
C ASN A 295 -8.55 -3.28 -10.08
N ASN A 296 -8.72 -4.48 -9.50
CA ASN A 296 -7.57 -5.32 -9.10
C ASN A 296 -6.77 -5.76 -10.32
N VAL A 297 -7.45 -6.16 -11.39
CA VAL A 297 -6.82 -6.54 -12.65
C VAL A 297 -6.06 -5.35 -13.24
N LYS A 298 -6.65 -4.14 -13.23
CA LYS A 298 -5.97 -2.92 -13.68
C LYS A 298 -4.68 -2.67 -12.92
N LEU A 299 -4.71 -2.78 -11.59
CA LEU A 299 -3.53 -2.56 -10.76
C LEU A 299 -2.43 -3.59 -11.05
N ILE A 300 -2.76 -4.88 -11.16
CA ILE A 300 -1.81 -5.94 -11.50
C ILE A 300 -1.16 -5.66 -12.86
N VAL A 301 -1.95 -5.28 -13.86
CA VAL A 301 -1.46 -5.00 -15.20
C VAL A 301 -0.59 -3.74 -15.25
N LEU A 302 -0.97 -2.68 -14.51
CA LEU A 302 -0.15 -1.47 -14.36
C LEU A 302 1.17 -1.77 -13.65
N ASP A 303 1.18 -2.66 -12.64
CA ASP A 303 2.42 -3.10 -12.00
C ASP A 303 3.33 -3.86 -12.97
N ARG A 304 2.77 -4.66 -13.89
CA ARG A 304 3.55 -5.28 -14.97
C ARG A 304 4.15 -4.24 -15.92
N VAL A 305 3.41 -3.19 -16.27
CA VAL A 305 3.95 -2.08 -17.09
C VAL A 305 5.08 -1.36 -16.36
N ASP A 306 4.94 -1.08 -15.06
CA ASP A 306 5.95 -0.43 -14.23
C ASP A 306 7.23 -1.29 -14.11
N GLN A 307 7.08 -2.61 -13.96
CA GLN A 307 8.20 -3.55 -14.00
C GLN A 307 8.92 -3.53 -15.36
N LEU A 308 8.18 -3.53 -16.48
CA LEU A 308 8.77 -3.45 -17.81
C LEU A 308 9.50 -2.13 -18.05
N ARG A 309 8.95 -1.01 -17.59
CA ARG A 309 9.58 0.32 -17.66
C ARG A 309 10.89 0.33 -16.87
N THR A 310 10.87 -0.20 -15.65
CA THR A 310 12.06 -0.21 -14.77
C THR A 310 13.16 -1.12 -15.32
N LYS A 311 12.82 -2.24 -15.97
CA LYS A 311 13.79 -3.11 -16.65
C LYS A 311 14.32 -2.52 -17.97
N ASN A 312 13.55 -1.65 -18.64
CA ASN A 312 13.87 -1.12 -19.97
C ASN A 312 13.72 0.42 -20.02
N GLU A 313 14.64 1.15 -19.39
CA GLU A 313 14.60 2.61 -19.34
C GLU A 313 14.56 3.23 -20.74
N GLY A 314 13.64 4.18 -20.97
CA GLY A 314 13.49 4.95 -22.21
C GLY A 314 12.80 4.22 -23.37
N VAL A 315 12.53 2.91 -23.28
CA VAL A 315 11.89 2.14 -24.37
C VAL A 315 10.39 2.42 -24.47
N LEU A 316 9.74 2.68 -23.32
CA LEU A 316 8.29 2.81 -23.24
C LEU A 316 7.80 4.26 -23.36
N ASP A 317 8.68 5.27 -23.42
CA ASP A 317 8.34 6.70 -23.32
C ASP A 317 7.29 7.15 -24.35
N ASP A 318 7.26 6.52 -25.53
CA ASP A 318 6.27 6.80 -26.59
C ASP A 318 4.84 6.39 -26.20
N LEU A 319 4.67 5.46 -25.25
CA LEU A 319 3.36 4.96 -24.79
C LEU A 319 2.75 5.81 -23.68
N ILE A 320 3.40 6.90 -23.26
CA ILE A 320 2.95 7.74 -22.15
C ILE A 320 1.50 8.23 -22.33
N MET A 321 1.14 8.63 -23.56
CA MET A 321 -0.21 9.11 -23.85
C MET A 321 -1.26 7.99 -23.79
N GLU A 322 -0.86 6.74 -24.04
CA GLU A 322 -1.75 5.58 -23.88
C GLU A 322 -1.97 5.28 -22.39
N ILE A 323 -0.91 5.33 -21.58
CA ILE A 323 -1.01 5.16 -20.11
C ILE A 323 -1.93 6.22 -19.51
N LEU A 324 -1.82 7.48 -19.95
CA LEU A 324 -2.66 8.56 -19.45
C LEU A 324 -4.15 8.41 -19.84
N ARG A 325 -4.51 7.54 -20.80
CA ARG A 325 -5.93 7.21 -21.05
C ARG A 325 -6.56 6.44 -19.88
N VAL A 326 -5.76 5.76 -19.06
CA VAL A 326 -6.21 5.05 -17.85
C VAL A 326 -6.82 6.01 -16.82
N LEU A 327 -6.53 7.32 -16.90
CA LEU A 327 -7.13 8.34 -16.04
C LEU A 327 -8.66 8.46 -16.19
N SER A 328 -9.23 7.91 -17.27
CA SER A 328 -10.67 7.76 -17.44
C SER A 328 -11.32 6.80 -16.42
N SER A 329 -10.54 5.92 -15.78
CA SER A 329 -11.03 5.05 -14.70
C SER A 329 -11.63 5.90 -13.56
N PRO A 330 -12.75 5.51 -12.93
CA PRO A 330 -13.31 6.25 -11.80
C PRO A 330 -12.49 6.09 -10.51
N ASP A 331 -11.70 5.02 -10.41
CA ASP A 331 -10.94 4.66 -9.21
C ASP A 331 -9.69 5.52 -9.01
N ILE A 332 -9.49 6.03 -7.79
CA ILE A 332 -8.39 6.94 -7.46
C ILE A 332 -7.03 6.23 -7.38
N ASP A 333 -7.00 4.97 -6.97
CA ASP A 333 -5.75 4.22 -6.80
C ASP A 333 -5.19 3.82 -8.17
N VAL A 334 -6.07 3.41 -9.09
CA VAL A 334 -5.72 3.19 -10.50
C VAL A 334 -5.18 4.47 -11.13
N ARG A 335 -5.83 5.63 -10.91
CA ARG A 335 -5.35 6.94 -11.40
C ARG A 335 -3.99 7.31 -10.82
N ARG A 336 -3.79 7.09 -9.52
CA ARG A 336 -2.54 7.37 -8.80
C ARG A 336 -1.39 6.52 -9.35
N LYS A 337 -1.61 5.23 -9.55
CA LYS A 337 -0.60 4.33 -10.13
C LYS A 337 -0.27 4.74 -11.58
N ALA A 338 -1.29 5.02 -12.40
CA ALA A 338 -1.09 5.46 -13.79
C ALA A 338 -0.30 6.78 -13.87
N LEU A 339 -0.62 7.78 -13.05
CA LEU A 339 0.13 9.04 -12.98
C LEU A 339 1.57 8.83 -12.50
N SER A 340 1.77 7.99 -11.49
CA SER A 340 3.12 7.68 -11.00
C SER A 340 4.00 7.04 -12.07
N ILE A 341 3.45 6.13 -12.88
CA ILE A 341 4.18 5.52 -13.99
C ILE A 341 4.45 6.57 -15.07
N ALA A 342 3.44 7.36 -15.46
CA ALA A 342 3.54 8.34 -16.53
C ALA A 342 4.58 9.44 -16.21
N LEU A 343 4.62 9.96 -14.97
CA LEU A 343 5.55 11.02 -14.55
C LEU A 343 7.02 10.63 -14.69
N GLU A 344 7.33 9.35 -14.52
CA GLU A 344 8.69 8.81 -14.70
C GLU A 344 9.06 8.62 -16.18
N MET A 345 8.07 8.56 -17.07
CA MET A 345 8.24 8.47 -18.54
C MET A 345 8.27 9.84 -19.23
N VAL A 346 8.11 10.94 -18.47
CA VAL A 346 8.13 12.29 -19.01
C VAL A 346 9.56 12.68 -19.39
N SER A 347 9.73 13.16 -20.61
CA SER A 347 10.95 13.70 -21.17
C SER A 347 10.71 15.09 -21.76
N SER A 348 11.77 15.81 -22.14
CA SER A 348 11.64 17.11 -22.81
C SER A 348 10.86 17.04 -24.14
N LYS A 349 10.75 15.85 -24.74
CA LYS A 349 10.04 15.67 -26.02
C LYS A 349 8.52 15.58 -25.86
N ASN A 350 8.04 15.04 -24.75
CA ASN A 350 6.61 14.71 -24.56
C ASN A 350 5.93 15.58 -23.47
N VAL A 351 6.70 16.34 -22.70
CA VAL A 351 6.17 17.12 -21.56
C VAL A 351 5.07 18.10 -21.93
N GLU A 352 5.15 18.76 -23.10
CA GLU A 352 4.12 19.71 -23.54
C GLU A 352 2.76 19.03 -23.74
N GLU A 353 2.75 17.86 -24.39
CA GLU A 353 1.53 17.08 -24.62
C GLU A 353 0.96 16.52 -23.32
N VAL A 354 1.83 15.98 -22.45
CA VAL A 354 1.43 15.44 -21.14
C VAL A 354 0.80 16.53 -20.30
N VAL A 355 1.45 17.68 -20.17
CA VAL A 355 0.92 18.81 -19.42
C VAL A 355 -0.40 19.25 -20.03
N LEU A 356 -0.51 19.43 -21.35
CA LEU A 356 -1.76 19.81 -22.01
C LEU A 356 -2.92 18.85 -21.68
N LEU A 357 -2.66 17.54 -21.63
CA LEU A 357 -3.66 16.56 -21.22
C LEU A 357 -4.05 16.72 -19.74
N LEU A 358 -3.07 16.83 -18.84
CA LEU A 358 -3.31 17.02 -17.41
C LEU A 358 -4.09 18.32 -17.13
N LYS A 359 -3.81 19.37 -17.91
CA LYS A 359 -4.56 20.64 -17.87
C LYS A 359 -6.04 20.41 -18.21
N LYS A 360 -6.31 19.67 -19.30
CA LYS A 360 -7.68 19.33 -19.72
C LYS A 360 -8.40 18.48 -18.68
N GLU A 361 -7.72 17.51 -18.08
CA GLU A 361 -8.28 16.71 -16.98
C GLU A 361 -8.57 17.57 -15.74
N LEU A 362 -7.67 18.48 -15.37
CA LEU A 362 -7.89 19.42 -14.27
C LEU A 362 -9.11 20.31 -14.53
N SER A 363 -9.30 20.85 -15.74
CA SER A 363 -10.51 21.61 -16.07
C SER A 363 -11.78 20.77 -15.93
N LYS A 364 -11.78 19.50 -16.38
CA LYS A 364 -12.94 18.61 -16.19
C LYS A 364 -13.28 18.39 -14.73
N THR A 365 -12.30 18.33 -13.84
CA THR A 365 -12.57 18.17 -12.41
C THR A 365 -13.31 19.36 -11.80
N VAL A 366 -13.22 20.55 -12.40
CA VAL A 366 -13.98 21.73 -11.97
C VAL A 366 -15.44 21.60 -12.41
N ASP A 367 -15.67 21.14 -13.63
CA ASP A 367 -17.02 21.02 -14.22
C ASP A 367 -17.79 19.77 -13.78
N GLN A 368 -17.09 18.68 -13.46
CA GLN A 368 -17.68 17.36 -13.17
C GLN A 368 -17.46 16.96 -11.71
N GLU A 369 -18.53 16.55 -11.03
CA GLU A 369 -18.46 16.01 -9.65
C GLU A 369 -18.15 14.51 -9.65
N TYR A 370 -16.89 14.16 -9.37
CA TYR A 370 -16.46 12.78 -9.10
C TYR A 370 -16.51 12.45 -7.60
N GLU A 371 -16.64 11.17 -7.28
CA GLU A 371 -16.32 10.67 -5.94
C GLU A 371 -14.82 10.94 -5.66
N LYS A 372 -14.49 11.55 -4.52
CA LYS A 372 -13.14 12.02 -4.16
C LYS A 372 -12.51 13.05 -5.13
N ASN A 373 -13.33 13.89 -5.78
CA ASN A 373 -12.85 14.92 -6.72
C ASN A 373 -11.72 15.82 -6.15
N THR A 374 -11.78 16.17 -4.87
CA THR A 374 -10.75 16.97 -4.20
C THR A 374 -9.38 16.28 -4.20
N GLU A 375 -9.34 14.98 -3.93
CA GLU A 375 -8.10 14.21 -3.89
C GLU A 375 -7.51 14.06 -5.30
N TYR A 376 -8.36 13.82 -6.30
CA TYR A 376 -7.92 13.76 -7.70
C TYR A 376 -7.38 15.11 -8.19
N ARG A 377 -8.04 16.23 -7.85
CA ARG A 377 -7.52 17.59 -8.14
C ARG A 377 -6.13 17.81 -7.55
N GLN A 378 -5.93 17.46 -6.28
CA GLN A 378 -4.63 17.59 -5.64
C GLN A 378 -3.56 16.74 -6.33
N LEU A 379 -3.90 15.52 -6.72
CA LEU A 379 -3.01 14.62 -7.44
C LEU A 379 -2.61 15.19 -8.81
N LEU A 380 -3.55 15.78 -9.56
CA LEU A 380 -3.27 16.44 -10.85
C LEU A 380 -2.40 17.69 -10.68
N ILE A 381 -2.72 18.56 -9.71
CA ILE A 381 -1.92 19.76 -9.41
C ILE A 381 -0.49 19.37 -9.04
N HIS A 382 -0.32 18.36 -8.19
CA HIS A 382 0.99 17.86 -7.82
C HIS A 382 1.77 17.30 -9.02
N SER A 383 1.11 16.56 -9.90
CA SER A 383 1.71 16.00 -11.12
C SER A 383 2.17 17.11 -12.07
N ILE A 384 1.32 18.13 -12.27
CA ILE A 384 1.62 19.31 -13.10
C ILE A 384 2.79 20.11 -12.50
N HIS A 385 2.80 20.29 -11.17
CA HIS A 385 3.87 20.95 -10.42
C HIS A 385 5.21 20.24 -10.63
N GLN A 386 5.26 18.91 -10.47
CA GLN A 386 6.47 18.13 -10.72
C GLN A 386 7.00 18.32 -12.15
N CYS A 387 6.12 18.25 -13.15
CA CYS A 387 6.49 18.52 -14.54
C CYS A 387 7.08 19.93 -14.73
N ALA A 388 6.46 20.97 -14.16
CA ALA A 388 6.92 22.35 -14.30
C ALA A 388 8.27 22.64 -13.60
N ILE A 389 8.57 21.96 -12.49
CA ILE A 389 9.89 22.10 -11.83
C ILE A 389 10.98 21.39 -12.63
N LYS A 390 10.68 20.19 -13.14
CA LYS A 390 11.62 19.33 -13.88
C LYS A 390 11.90 19.90 -15.27
N PHE A 391 10.91 20.49 -15.91
CA PHE A 391 10.98 21.03 -17.27
C PHE A 391 10.60 22.51 -17.30
N SER A 392 11.61 23.38 -17.37
CA SER A 392 11.44 24.83 -17.34
C SER A 392 10.63 25.42 -18.50
N GLU A 393 10.59 24.72 -19.64
CA GLU A 393 9.94 25.17 -20.87
C GLU A 393 8.42 25.32 -20.70
N VAL A 394 7.79 24.47 -19.87
CA VAL A 394 6.33 24.46 -19.67
C VAL A 394 5.89 25.28 -18.45
N ALA A 395 6.85 25.72 -17.61
CA ALA A 395 6.56 26.40 -16.35
C ALA A 395 5.68 27.64 -16.51
N ALA A 396 5.93 28.49 -17.50
CA ALA A 396 5.13 29.69 -17.75
C ALA A 396 3.65 29.36 -18.03
N SER A 397 3.42 28.41 -18.94
CA SER A 397 2.09 27.97 -19.31
C SER A 397 1.34 27.33 -18.15
N VAL A 398 2.03 26.58 -17.29
CA VAL A 398 1.44 25.93 -16.11
C VAL A 398 1.02 26.95 -15.06
N VAL A 399 1.90 27.93 -14.80
CA VAL A 399 1.66 28.99 -13.81
C VAL A 399 0.42 29.80 -14.20
N ASP A 400 0.29 30.14 -15.47
CA ASP A 400 -0.88 30.84 -15.98
C ASP A 400 -2.19 30.07 -15.73
N LEU A 401 -2.21 28.77 -15.99
CA LEU A 401 -3.40 27.95 -15.76
C LEU A 401 -3.74 27.82 -14.28
N LEU A 402 -2.77 27.49 -13.44
CA LEU A 402 -3.04 27.25 -12.02
C LEU A 402 -3.53 28.52 -11.33
N MET A 403 -3.07 29.70 -11.79
CA MET A 403 -3.57 30.98 -11.28
C MET A 403 -5.03 31.26 -11.62
N ASP A 404 -5.53 30.83 -12.79
CA ASP A 404 -6.96 30.98 -13.15
C ASP A 404 -7.89 30.28 -12.16
N PHE A 405 -7.43 29.17 -11.58
CA PHE A 405 -8.25 28.37 -10.67
C PHE A 405 -8.06 28.70 -9.18
N ILE A 406 -7.22 29.67 -8.81
CA ILE A 406 -6.98 30.02 -7.40
C ILE A 406 -8.28 30.48 -6.71
N ALA A 407 -9.17 31.17 -7.44
CA ALA A 407 -10.45 31.65 -6.92
C ALA A 407 -11.49 30.53 -6.80
N ASP A 408 -11.45 29.54 -7.70
CA ASP A 408 -12.44 28.46 -7.80
C ASP A 408 -12.08 27.22 -6.96
N PHE A 409 -10.81 27.08 -6.58
CA PHE A 409 -10.35 25.96 -5.79
C PHE A 409 -10.77 26.04 -4.32
N ASN A 410 -10.91 24.85 -3.71
CA ASN A 410 -11.06 24.72 -2.28
C ASN A 410 -9.81 25.27 -1.55
N ASN A 411 -9.95 25.54 -0.24
CA ASN A 411 -8.89 26.15 0.57
C ASN A 411 -7.57 25.37 0.59
N THR A 412 -7.58 24.05 0.37
CA THR A 412 -6.37 23.21 0.41
C THR A 412 -5.63 23.23 -0.93
N SER A 413 -6.32 22.96 -2.05
CA SER A 413 -5.71 22.97 -3.38
C SER A 413 -5.19 24.36 -3.77
N ALA A 414 -5.88 25.44 -3.37
CA ALA A 414 -5.41 26.80 -3.61
C ALA A 414 -4.11 27.13 -2.85
N VAL A 415 -3.91 26.55 -1.66
CA VAL A 415 -2.66 26.71 -0.90
C VAL A 415 -1.50 26.00 -1.58
N ASP A 416 -1.72 24.79 -2.11
CA ASP A 416 -0.70 24.04 -2.85
C ASP A 416 -0.28 24.78 -4.12
N VAL A 417 -1.25 25.36 -4.85
CA VAL A 417 -0.97 26.22 -6.02
C VAL A 417 -0.11 27.43 -5.64
N ILE A 418 -0.43 28.13 -4.55
CA ILE A 418 0.38 29.29 -4.13
C ILE A 418 1.78 28.89 -3.67
N ASN A 419 1.94 27.75 -2.99
CA ASN A 419 3.27 27.24 -2.64
C ASN A 419 4.08 26.88 -3.90
N PHE A 420 3.45 26.32 -4.93
CA PHE A 420 4.07 26.14 -6.24
C PHE A 420 4.49 27.47 -6.87
N VAL A 421 3.60 28.47 -6.91
CA VAL A 421 3.94 29.79 -7.46
C VAL A 421 5.12 30.41 -6.70
N LYS A 422 5.19 30.27 -5.38
CA LYS A 422 6.36 30.72 -4.57
C LYS A 422 7.68 30.08 -5.03
N GLU A 423 7.70 28.77 -5.26
CA GLU A 423 8.88 28.04 -5.74
C GLU A 423 9.29 28.51 -7.16
N VAL A 424 8.31 28.62 -8.06
CA VAL A 424 8.52 29.08 -9.45
C VAL A 424 9.08 30.50 -9.51
N VAL A 425 8.52 31.43 -8.74
CA VAL A 425 8.94 32.84 -8.73
C VAL A 425 10.42 32.95 -8.36
N GLU A 426 10.90 32.13 -7.42
CA GLU A 426 12.33 32.14 -7.07
C GLU A 426 13.18 31.45 -8.15
N LYS A 427 12.75 30.29 -8.67
CA LYS A 427 13.49 29.52 -9.68
C LYS A 427 13.56 30.18 -11.05
N PHE A 428 12.53 30.94 -11.45
CA PHE A 428 12.41 31.54 -12.77
C PHE A 428 12.26 33.08 -12.70
N PRO A 429 13.37 33.83 -12.56
CA PRO A 429 13.33 35.28 -12.43
C PRO A 429 12.62 36.04 -13.57
N LYS A 430 12.64 35.49 -14.79
CA LYS A 430 12.01 36.11 -15.97
C LYS A 430 10.48 36.17 -15.88
N LEU A 431 9.84 35.28 -15.11
CA LEU A 431 8.39 35.22 -14.96
C LEU A 431 7.84 36.11 -13.84
N ARG A 432 8.72 36.66 -12.97
CA ARG A 432 8.34 37.42 -11.78
C ARG A 432 7.38 38.59 -12.07
N PRO A 433 7.63 39.47 -13.06
CA PRO A 433 6.75 40.62 -13.29
C PRO A 433 5.33 40.19 -13.68
N ALA A 434 5.21 39.19 -14.56
CA ALA A 434 3.92 38.66 -14.99
C ALA A 434 3.14 38.03 -13.82
N ILE A 435 3.82 37.25 -12.98
CA ILE A 435 3.22 36.60 -11.81
C ILE A 435 2.76 37.65 -10.79
N VAL A 436 3.61 38.64 -10.46
CA VAL A 436 3.27 39.69 -9.49
C VAL A 436 2.05 40.49 -9.95
N HIS A 437 2.00 40.91 -11.22
CA HIS A 437 0.85 41.63 -11.76
C HIS A 437 -0.43 40.81 -11.64
N ARG A 438 -0.40 39.54 -12.04
CA ARG A 438 -1.57 38.66 -12.00
C ARG A 438 -2.04 38.37 -10.58
N LEU A 439 -1.11 38.10 -9.65
CA LEU A 439 -1.44 37.88 -8.24
C LEU A 439 -2.05 39.11 -7.57
N VAL A 440 -1.55 40.30 -7.91
CA VAL A 440 -2.14 41.58 -7.48
C VAL A 440 -3.57 41.67 -8.02
N ASP A 441 -3.80 41.29 -9.28
CA ASP A 441 -5.12 41.31 -9.89
C ASP A 441 -6.15 40.40 -9.19
N THR A 442 -5.74 39.19 -8.82
CA THR A 442 -6.59 38.18 -8.16
C THR A 442 -6.95 38.53 -6.71
N LEU A 443 -6.30 39.51 -6.06
CA LEU A 443 -6.56 39.85 -4.64
C LEU A 443 -8.05 40.11 -4.34
N SER A 444 -8.82 40.71 -5.26
CA SER A 444 -10.24 40.98 -5.04
C SER A 444 -11.13 39.74 -4.96
N GLU A 445 -10.68 38.62 -5.54
CA GLU A 445 -11.46 37.40 -5.71
C GLU A 445 -11.19 36.38 -4.60
N VAL A 446 -9.97 36.37 -4.06
CA VAL A 446 -9.58 35.44 -3.00
C VAL A 446 -10.42 35.70 -1.73
N ARG A 447 -10.81 34.61 -1.07
CA ARG A 447 -11.52 34.61 0.23
C ARG A 447 -10.80 33.81 1.32
N ALA A 448 -9.77 33.04 0.97
CA ALA A 448 -9.03 32.19 1.91
C ALA A 448 -7.80 32.91 2.50
N GLY A 449 -7.75 33.02 3.83
CA GLY A 449 -6.63 33.70 4.53
C GLY A 449 -5.26 33.06 4.27
N LYS A 450 -5.18 31.72 4.20
CA LYS A 450 -3.92 31.00 3.91
C LYS A 450 -3.36 31.33 2.51
N VAL A 451 -4.22 31.43 1.51
CA VAL A 451 -3.86 31.79 0.12
C VAL A 451 -3.37 33.25 0.08
N TYR A 452 -4.11 34.16 0.74
CA TYR A 452 -3.73 35.55 0.89
C TYR A 452 -2.33 35.76 1.48
N ARG A 453 -1.96 34.99 2.51
CA ARG A 453 -0.63 35.06 3.12
C ARG A 453 0.48 34.78 2.10
N GLY A 454 0.27 33.79 1.25
CA GLY A 454 1.26 33.45 0.22
C GLY A 454 1.33 34.49 -0.89
N ILE A 455 0.19 35.05 -1.32
CA ILE A 455 0.13 36.15 -2.29
C ILE A 455 0.84 37.40 -1.76
N LEU A 456 0.49 37.86 -0.55
CA LEU A 456 1.08 39.03 0.08
C LEU A 456 2.59 38.88 0.28
N TRP A 457 3.05 37.68 0.64
CA TRP A 457 4.48 37.40 0.72
C TRP A 457 5.18 37.55 -0.64
N ILE A 458 4.63 37.00 -1.73
CA ILE A 458 5.22 37.15 -3.07
C ILE A 458 5.26 38.61 -3.49
N VAL A 459 4.15 39.34 -3.31
CA VAL A 459 4.07 40.77 -3.63
C VAL A 459 5.09 41.58 -2.81
N GLY A 460 5.16 41.35 -1.49
CA GLY A 460 6.11 42.03 -0.62
C GLY A 460 7.57 41.73 -0.97
N GLU A 461 7.89 40.54 -1.48
CA GLU A 461 9.25 40.15 -1.85
C GLU A 461 9.64 40.60 -3.26
N TYR A 462 8.71 40.59 -4.23
CA TYR A 462 9.05 40.69 -5.66
C TYR A 462 8.41 41.89 -6.38
N SER A 463 7.68 42.78 -5.72
CA SER A 463 7.41 44.12 -6.27
C SER A 463 8.71 44.92 -6.28
N LEU A 464 9.41 44.94 -7.42
CA LEU A 464 10.74 45.55 -7.58
C LEU A 464 10.69 46.90 -8.30
N GLU A 465 9.58 47.25 -8.95
CA GLU A 465 9.40 48.51 -9.65
C GLU A 465 8.43 49.43 -8.91
N GLU A 466 8.57 50.75 -9.09
CA GLU A 466 7.67 51.73 -8.45
C GLU A 466 6.21 51.53 -8.90
N LYS A 467 6.00 51.11 -10.15
CA LYS A 467 4.68 50.81 -10.70
C LYS A 467 4.05 49.62 -9.96
N ASP A 468 4.78 48.53 -9.78
CA ASP A 468 4.30 47.33 -9.09
C ASP A 468 3.91 47.65 -7.64
N ILE A 469 4.74 48.43 -6.93
CA ILE A 469 4.47 48.86 -5.56
C ILE A 469 3.17 49.67 -5.51
N ARG A 470 2.97 50.59 -6.45
CA ARG A 470 1.78 51.43 -6.53
C ARG A 470 0.51 50.63 -6.80
N ASP A 471 0.57 49.68 -7.74
CA ASP A 471 -0.56 48.84 -8.13
C ASP A 471 -0.92 47.87 -7.00
N ALA A 472 0.08 47.24 -6.37
CA ALA A 472 -0.09 46.41 -5.18
C ALA A 472 -0.73 47.20 -4.04
N TRP A 473 -0.23 48.40 -3.74
CA TRP A 473 -0.76 49.25 -2.67
C TRP A 473 -2.21 49.61 -2.90
N LYS A 474 -2.56 50.02 -4.13
CA LYS A 474 -3.93 50.38 -4.51
C LYS A 474 -4.89 49.22 -4.30
N ARG A 475 -4.53 47.99 -4.71
CA ARG A 475 -5.39 46.81 -4.56
C ARG A 475 -5.47 46.31 -3.12
N ILE A 476 -4.38 46.34 -2.35
CA ILE A 476 -4.40 46.04 -0.91
C ILE A 476 -5.32 47.03 -0.19
N ARG A 477 -5.21 48.33 -0.50
CA ARG A 477 -6.06 49.38 0.06
C ARG A 477 -7.54 49.17 -0.26
N ALA A 478 -7.85 48.79 -1.50
CA ALA A 478 -9.21 48.45 -1.92
C ALA A 478 -9.75 47.22 -1.18
N SER A 479 -8.92 46.20 -0.94
CA SER A 479 -9.30 44.99 -0.20
C SER A 479 -9.46 45.23 1.31
N LEU A 480 -8.88 46.30 1.86
CA LEU A 480 -9.10 46.74 3.26
C LEU A 480 -10.34 47.64 3.44
N GLY A 481 -10.80 48.35 2.40
CA GLY A 481 -11.91 49.30 2.51
C GLY A 481 -11.51 50.58 3.27
N GLU A 482 -12.43 51.32 3.88
CA GLU A 482 -12.10 52.58 4.57
C GLU A 482 -11.22 52.38 5.83
N ILE A 483 -10.30 53.33 6.11
CA ILE A 483 -9.39 53.32 7.28
C ILE A 483 -9.47 54.68 7.97
N PRO A 484 -9.45 54.76 9.32
CA PRO A 484 -9.30 53.67 10.29
C PRO A 484 -10.49 52.70 10.34
N ILE A 485 -10.19 51.40 10.37
CA ILE A 485 -11.16 50.30 10.35
C ILE A 485 -12.12 50.44 11.54
N LEU A 486 -11.61 50.72 12.75
CA LEU A 486 -12.43 50.86 13.96
C LEU A 486 -13.48 51.97 13.81
N ALA A 487 -13.02 53.14 13.36
CA ALA A 487 -13.91 54.29 13.17
C ALA A 487 -14.96 54.01 12.08
N SER A 488 -14.59 53.29 11.03
CA SER A 488 -15.52 52.88 9.97
C SER A 488 -16.57 51.89 10.48
N GLU A 489 -16.18 50.86 11.25
CA GLU A 489 -17.13 49.92 11.88
C GLU A 489 -18.04 50.62 12.90
N GLN A 490 -17.49 51.57 13.65
CA GLN A 490 -18.24 52.32 14.65
C GLN A 490 -19.27 53.25 14.01
N ARG A 491 -18.91 53.93 12.90
CA ARG A 491 -19.90 54.69 12.10
C ARG A 491 -20.98 53.81 11.50
N LEU A 492 -20.66 52.59 11.09
CA LEU A 492 -21.67 51.64 10.60
C LEU A 492 -22.64 51.25 11.72
N LEU A 493 -22.14 51.07 12.94
CA LEU A 493 -22.97 50.83 14.12
C LEU A 493 -23.85 52.05 14.46
N ASP A 494 -23.28 53.25 14.43
CA ASP A 494 -23.99 54.51 14.74
C ASP A 494 -25.02 54.88 13.65
N ASN A 495 -24.77 54.51 12.38
CA ASN A 495 -25.72 54.76 11.29
C ASN A 495 -26.95 53.84 11.36
N VAL A 496 -26.82 52.65 11.96
CA VAL A 496 -27.96 51.79 12.28
C VAL A 496 -28.87 52.46 13.32
N ASP A 497 -28.34 53.37 14.16
CA ASP A 497 -29.15 54.18 15.07
C ASP A 497 -29.92 55.31 14.36
N GLY A 498 -29.49 55.74 13.17
CA GLY A 498 -30.11 56.85 12.41
C GLY A 498 -31.23 56.46 11.45
N GLU A 499 -31.34 55.18 11.06
CA GLU A 499 -32.38 54.70 10.13
C GLU A 499 -33.71 54.39 10.83
N GLU A 500 -33.72 54.06 12.12
CA GLU A 500 -34.96 53.87 12.90
C GLU A 500 -35.75 55.19 13.13
N GLU A 501 -35.12 56.36 12.98
CA GLU A 501 -35.80 57.66 13.12
C GLU A 501 -36.36 58.23 11.80
N LYS A 502 -36.03 57.65 10.64
CA LYS A 502 -36.39 58.24 9.32
C LYS A 502 -37.47 57.53 8.52
N GLU A 503 -37.94 56.34 8.91
CA GLU A 503 -39.06 55.66 8.22
C GLU A 503 -40.44 56.03 8.78
N LYS A 504 -40.74 57.32 8.85
CA LYS A 504 -42.13 57.83 8.91
C LYS A 504 -42.35 58.94 7.89
N ASP A 505 -42.11 58.67 6.61
CA ASP A 505 -42.87 59.32 5.53
C ASP A 505 -42.71 58.60 4.18
N GLN A 506 -43.79 57.91 3.80
CA GLN A 506 -44.33 57.72 2.44
C GLN A 506 -43.54 56.98 1.31
N VAL A 507 -44.18 55.85 0.94
CA VAL A 507 -44.60 55.33 -0.39
C VAL A 507 -43.71 54.43 -1.28
N ASN A 508 -44.25 53.20 -1.44
CA ASN A 508 -44.38 52.33 -2.61
C ASN A 508 -43.14 51.80 -3.37
N GLY A 509 -42.89 50.49 -3.17
CA GLY A 509 -42.26 49.63 -4.17
C GLY A 509 -41.80 48.30 -3.59
N HIS A 510 -42.36 47.19 -4.08
CA HIS A 510 -42.16 45.82 -3.61
C HIS A 510 -40.72 45.42 -3.22
N HIS A 511 -40.51 45.17 -1.91
CA HIS A 511 -39.64 44.11 -1.43
C HIS A 511 -40.31 43.43 -0.23
N LYS A 512 -40.36 42.09 -0.22
CA LYS A 512 -40.88 41.26 0.88
C LYS A 512 -40.12 41.59 2.18
N PRO A 513 -40.77 42.04 3.27
CA PRO A 513 -40.14 42.10 4.57
C PRO A 513 -40.22 40.72 5.25
N ALA A 514 -39.09 40.22 5.74
CA ALA A 514 -39.08 39.20 6.78
C ALA A 514 -39.59 39.86 8.07
N ALA A 515 -40.63 39.28 8.67
CA ALA A 515 -41.31 39.84 9.84
C ALA A 515 -40.38 39.88 11.08
N PRO A 516 -40.40 40.96 11.88
CA PRO A 516 -39.74 40.96 13.18
C PRO A 516 -40.60 40.16 14.16
N THR A 517 -40.05 39.07 14.69
CA THR A 517 -40.68 38.23 15.71
C THR A 517 -40.53 38.89 17.09
N GLY A 518 -41.47 39.79 17.42
CA GLY A 518 -41.69 40.17 18.81
C GLY A 518 -42.18 38.94 19.59
N SER A 519 -41.37 38.41 20.50
CA SER A 519 -41.72 37.23 21.29
C SER A 519 -42.89 37.54 22.23
N ARG A 520 -44.10 37.09 21.89
CA ARG A 520 -45.22 37.03 22.84
C ARG A 520 -44.96 35.89 23.80
N ARG A 521 -44.77 36.20 25.09
CA ARG A 521 -44.71 35.20 26.15
C ARG A 521 -46.09 35.03 26.77
N VAL A 522 -46.61 33.80 26.77
CA VAL A 522 -47.86 33.43 27.45
C VAL A 522 -47.50 33.09 28.89
N LEU A 523 -48.13 33.75 29.85
CA LEU A 523 -47.96 33.43 31.28
C LEU A 523 -48.68 32.11 31.60
N ALA A 524 -48.35 31.50 32.73
CA ALA A 524 -48.94 30.21 33.14
C ALA A 524 -50.47 30.23 33.32
N ASP A 525 -51.10 31.41 33.28
CA ASP A 525 -52.55 31.63 33.33
C ASP A 525 -53.22 31.76 31.94
N GLY A 526 -52.45 31.70 30.85
CA GLY A 526 -52.97 31.78 29.48
C GLY A 526 -53.18 33.18 28.91
N THR A 527 -52.78 34.25 29.60
CA THR A 527 -52.82 35.61 29.03
C THR A 527 -51.55 35.98 28.25
N TYR A 528 -51.73 36.72 27.15
CA TYR A 528 -50.66 37.18 26.28
C TYR A 528 -50.15 38.56 26.75
N ALA A 529 -48.89 38.64 27.17
CA ALA A 529 -48.24 39.91 27.48
C ALA A 529 -47.40 40.40 26.29
N THR A 530 -47.56 41.66 25.90
CA THR A 530 -46.68 42.38 24.97
C THR A 530 -45.74 43.27 25.78
N GLU A 531 -44.44 42.99 25.72
CA GLU A 531 -43.41 43.77 26.39
C GLU A 531 -43.05 44.99 25.53
N THR A 532 -43.29 46.19 26.04
CA THR A 532 -42.84 47.45 25.42
C THR A 532 -41.39 47.68 25.83
N ALA A 533 -40.43 47.24 24.99
CA ALA A 533 -39.01 47.33 25.30
C ALA A 533 -38.48 48.77 25.19
N LEU A 534 -38.25 49.43 26.33
CA LEU A 534 -37.20 50.44 26.44
C LEU A 534 -35.84 49.73 26.37
N THR A 535 -35.06 50.01 25.31
CA THR A 535 -33.62 49.75 25.13
C THR A 535 -33.07 48.50 25.82
N SER A 536 -33.33 47.32 25.26
CA SER A 536 -32.76 46.07 25.75
C SER A 536 -31.34 45.85 25.19
N GLN A 537 -30.44 45.30 26.01
CA GLN A 537 -29.11 44.83 25.58
C GLN A 537 -29.18 43.87 24.37
N SER A 538 -30.33 43.20 24.18
CA SER A 538 -30.60 42.37 23.01
C SER A 538 -30.72 43.16 21.70
N SER A 539 -31.20 44.41 21.71
CA SER A 539 -31.24 45.24 20.49
C SER A 539 -29.83 45.71 20.11
N ALA A 540 -29.01 46.13 21.08
CA ALA A 540 -27.61 46.48 20.86
C ALA A 540 -26.78 45.28 20.37
N ALA A 541 -27.03 44.08 20.91
CA ALA A 541 -26.39 42.84 20.46
C ALA A 541 -26.83 42.44 19.03
N ALA A 542 -28.12 42.58 18.71
CA ALA A 542 -28.64 42.32 17.37
C ALA A 542 -28.09 43.32 16.33
N LYS A 543 -27.96 44.60 16.70
CA LYS A 543 -27.34 45.64 15.87
C LYS A 543 -25.85 45.35 15.62
N LEU A 544 -25.11 44.94 16.66
CA LEU A 544 -23.71 44.55 16.52
C LEU A 544 -23.54 43.31 15.64
N GLU A 545 -24.42 42.31 15.77
CA GLU A 545 -24.44 41.14 14.87
C GLU A 545 -24.76 41.53 13.43
N ALA A 546 -25.67 42.48 13.19
CA ALA A 546 -25.94 42.99 11.85
C ALA A 546 -24.71 43.66 11.21
N VAL A 547 -23.95 44.45 11.98
CA VAL A 547 -22.68 45.05 11.52
C VAL A 547 -21.60 43.98 11.29
N LYS A 548 -21.57 42.91 12.09
CA LYS A 548 -20.66 41.77 11.88
C LYS A 548 -21.01 40.96 10.63
N ALA A 549 -22.29 40.85 10.30
CA ALA A 549 -22.80 40.12 9.15
C ALA A 549 -22.76 40.92 7.82
N ALA A 550 -22.55 42.24 7.89
CA ALA A 550 -22.46 43.10 6.71
C ALA A 550 -21.33 42.64 5.77
N GLN A 551 -21.57 42.73 4.46
CA GLN A 551 -20.59 42.33 3.45
C GLN A 551 -19.41 43.31 3.45
N LYS A 552 -18.22 42.80 3.77
CA LYS A 552 -16.98 43.59 3.82
C LYS A 552 -16.00 43.17 2.73
N PRO A 553 -15.09 44.06 2.33
CA PRO A 553 -13.95 43.69 1.50
C PRO A 553 -13.19 42.48 2.08
N PRO A 554 -12.66 41.58 1.24
CA PRO A 554 -12.18 40.26 1.67
C PRO A 554 -11.09 40.30 2.74
N LEU A 555 -10.08 41.18 2.60
CA LEU A 555 -9.00 41.28 3.59
C LEU A 555 -9.50 41.87 4.92
N ARG A 556 -10.43 42.83 4.88
CA ARG A 556 -11.09 43.36 6.09
C ARG A 556 -11.92 42.30 6.80
N GLN A 557 -12.69 41.52 6.04
CA GLN A 557 -13.51 40.44 6.58
C GLN A 557 -12.65 39.40 7.31
N LEU A 558 -11.54 38.96 6.71
CA LEU A 558 -10.63 37.97 7.31
C LEU A 558 -9.98 38.46 8.61
N ILE A 559 -9.61 39.74 8.68
CA ILE A 559 -9.06 40.33 9.91
C ILE A 559 -10.13 40.37 11.00
N LEU A 560 -11.36 40.75 10.66
CA LEU A 560 -12.49 40.80 11.61
C LEU A 560 -12.93 39.41 12.08
N ASP A 561 -12.77 38.40 11.22
CA ASP A 561 -13.01 36.99 11.54
C ASP A 561 -11.94 36.40 12.48
N GLY A 562 -10.86 37.13 12.76
CA GLY A 562 -9.81 36.73 13.70
C GLY A 562 -8.57 36.07 13.07
N ASP A 563 -8.36 36.21 11.75
CA ASP A 563 -7.12 35.74 11.11
C ASP A 563 -5.96 36.72 11.35
N TYR A 564 -5.44 36.73 12.58
CA TYR A 564 -4.35 37.63 12.97
C TYR A 564 -3.00 37.25 12.38
N TYR A 565 -2.79 35.97 12.05
CA TYR A 565 -1.58 35.58 11.33
C TYR A 565 -1.53 36.22 9.94
N LEU A 566 -2.65 36.28 9.21
CA LEU A 566 -2.73 37.08 7.98
C LEU A 566 -2.41 38.56 8.22
N ALA A 567 -2.92 39.13 9.31
CA ALA A 567 -2.65 40.53 9.66
C ALA A 567 -1.15 40.80 9.90
N THR A 568 -0.42 39.89 10.56
CA THR A 568 1.04 40.02 10.72
C THR A 568 1.78 39.94 9.37
N VAL A 569 1.35 39.07 8.45
CA VAL A 569 1.95 38.96 7.10
C VAL A 569 1.69 40.22 6.28
N LEU A 570 0.47 40.76 6.32
CA LEU A 570 0.14 42.05 5.72
C LEU A 570 1.03 43.16 6.27
N SER A 571 1.28 43.15 7.57
CA SER A 571 2.10 44.16 8.25
C SER A 571 3.55 44.15 7.77
N ALA A 572 4.15 42.97 7.66
CA ALA A 572 5.48 42.79 7.08
C ALA A 572 5.51 43.18 5.60
N THR A 573 4.46 42.88 4.85
CA THR A 573 4.34 43.22 3.41
C THR A 573 4.34 44.73 3.20
N LEU A 574 3.49 45.47 3.92
CA LEU A 574 3.44 46.94 3.84
C LEU A 574 4.78 47.57 4.25
N THR A 575 5.43 47.03 5.29
CA THR A 575 6.75 47.49 5.74
C THR A 575 7.79 47.35 4.63
N LYS A 576 7.85 46.20 3.96
CA LYS A 576 8.74 45.95 2.82
C LYS A 576 8.46 46.87 1.64
N LEU A 577 7.19 47.10 1.30
CA LEU A 577 6.81 47.99 0.19
C LEU A 577 7.25 49.43 0.45
N VAL A 578 7.12 49.93 1.69
CA VAL A 578 7.60 51.28 2.07
C VAL A 578 9.12 51.38 2.02
N MET A 579 9.83 50.43 2.64
CA MET A 579 11.30 50.41 2.64
C MET A 579 11.85 50.33 1.21
N ARG A 580 11.28 49.45 0.38
CA ARG A 580 11.71 49.30 -1.01
C ARG A 580 11.37 50.51 -1.88
N HIS A 581 10.22 51.15 -1.67
CA HIS A 581 9.91 52.43 -2.34
C HIS A 581 10.92 53.51 -1.93
N SER A 582 11.43 53.48 -0.70
CA SER A 582 12.49 54.39 -0.23
C SER A 582 13.84 54.17 -0.92
N GLU A 583 14.17 52.92 -1.31
CA GLU A 583 15.40 52.62 -2.06
C GLU A 583 15.30 53.00 -3.54
N ILE A 584 14.13 52.82 -4.16
CA ILE A 584 13.94 52.97 -5.61
C ILE A 584 13.53 54.39 -5.99
N SER A 585 12.64 55.02 -5.23
CA SER A 585 12.04 56.31 -5.60
C SER A 585 12.79 57.49 -5.01
N SER A 586 13.01 58.52 -5.82
CA SER A 586 13.54 59.82 -5.38
C SER A 586 12.48 60.72 -4.71
N GLU A 587 11.20 60.34 -4.73
CA GLU A 587 10.09 61.15 -4.19
C GLU A 587 9.88 60.94 -2.67
N ASN A 588 10.65 61.68 -1.87
CA ASN A 588 10.55 61.61 -0.40
C ASN A 588 9.15 61.91 0.16
N ALA A 589 8.41 62.83 -0.45
CA ALA A 589 7.05 63.18 -0.01
C ALA A 589 6.09 61.99 -0.12
N ARG A 590 6.21 61.21 -1.20
CA ARG A 590 5.37 60.04 -1.45
C ARG A 590 5.74 58.87 -0.54
N THR A 591 7.03 58.63 -0.34
CA THR A 591 7.51 57.64 0.64
C THR A 591 7.01 57.97 2.05
N ASN A 592 7.02 59.26 2.44
CA ASN A 592 6.48 59.70 3.73
C ASN A 592 4.96 59.46 3.83
N ALA A 593 4.21 59.69 2.75
CA ALA A 593 2.77 59.43 2.71
C ALA A 593 2.46 57.93 2.85
N LEU A 594 3.16 57.07 2.11
CA LEU A 594 3.03 55.61 2.20
C LEU A 594 3.41 55.10 3.59
N ARG A 595 4.47 55.64 4.20
CA ARG A 595 4.87 55.34 5.58
C ARG A 595 3.77 55.70 6.57
N ALA A 596 3.23 56.91 6.50
CA ALA A 596 2.17 57.36 7.40
C ALA A 596 0.90 56.52 7.25
N GLU A 597 0.53 56.18 6.02
CA GLU A 597 -0.63 55.32 5.74
C GLU A 597 -0.41 53.89 6.23
N ALA A 598 0.78 53.29 6.03
CA ALA A 598 1.12 51.99 6.60
C ALA A 598 1.01 51.99 8.12
N MET A 599 1.60 52.97 8.80
CA MET A 599 1.51 53.07 10.26
C MET A 599 0.04 53.20 10.72
N LEU A 600 -0.78 53.95 9.99
CA LEU A 600 -2.21 54.07 10.26
C LEU A 600 -2.94 52.72 10.07
N ILE A 601 -2.66 51.96 9.00
CA ILE A 601 -3.21 50.63 8.77
C ILE A 601 -2.86 49.70 9.94
N LEU A 602 -1.57 49.63 10.31
CA LEU A 602 -1.05 48.74 11.35
C LEU A 602 -1.70 49.01 12.71
N ILE A 603 -1.73 50.27 13.14
CA ILE A 603 -2.35 50.68 14.41
C ILE A 603 -3.86 50.45 14.36
N SER A 604 -4.49 50.69 13.21
CA SER A 604 -5.92 50.42 13.04
C SER A 604 -6.26 48.94 13.21
N ILE A 605 -5.41 48.01 12.75
CA ILE A 605 -5.60 46.56 12.93
C ILE A 605 -5.53 46.19 14.41
N ILE A 606 -4.53 46.69 15.15
CA ILE A 606 -4.40 46.43 16.60
C ILE A 606 -5.64 46.94 17.34
N ARG A 607 -6.07 48.17 17.05
CA ARG A 607 -7.23 48.79 17.71
C ARG A 607 -8.54 48.05 17.43
N VAL A 608 -8.74 47.56 16.19
CA VAL A 608 -9.90 46.74 15.86
C VAL A 608 -9.82 45.36 16.48
N GLY A 609 -8.64 44.74 16.50
CA GLY A 609 -8.40 43.44 17.14
C GLY A 609 -8.73 43.41 18.63
N GLN A 610 -8.73 44.57 19.29
CA GLN A 610 -9.10 44.74 20.70
C GLN A 610 -10.56 45.20 20.91
N SER A 611 -11.33 45.35 19.83
CA SER A 611 -12.70 45.91 19.87
C SER A 611 -13.79 44.83 19.90
N GLN A 612 -15.04 45.23 20.11
CA GLN A 612 -16.20 44.32 20.08
C GLN A 612 -16.59 43.83 18.68
N PHE A 613 -16.01 44.39 17.62
CA PHE A 613 -16.37 44.10 16.22
C PHE A 613 -15.75 42.80 15.68
N VAL A 614 -14.72 42.26 16.35
CA VAL A 614 -14.06 41.02 15.93
C VAL A 614 -14.75 39.77 16.49
N LYS A 615 -14.53 38.63 15.84
CA LYS A 615 -14.99 37.32 16.35
C LYS A 615 -14.14 36.79 17.51
N ALA A 616 -12.83 36.96 17.42
CA ALA A 616 -11.86 36.59 18.45
C ALA A 616 -10.92 37.79 18.70
N PRO A 617 -10.54 38.11 19.94
CA PRO A 617 -9.59 39.19 20.20
C PRO A 617 -8.19 38.83 19.68
N ILE A 618 -7.40 39.86 19.36
CA ILE A 618 -6.02 39.70 18.89
C ILE A 618 -5.10 39.09 19.96
N ASP A 619 -4.28 38.13 19.57
CA ASP A 619 -3.26 37.51 20.41
C ASP A 619 -2.05 38.43 20.64
N GLU A 620 -1.38 38.27 21.78
CA GLU A 620 -0.23 39.09 22.17
C GLU A 620 0.93 38.98 21.17
N ASP A 621 1.24 37.77 20.69
CA ASP A 621 2.29 37.53 19.68
C ASP A 621 2.06 38.33 18.39
N SER A 622 0.81 38.36 17.91
CA SER A 622 0.43 39.15 16.74
C SER A 622 0.53 40.64 17.00
N VAL A 623 0.13 41.12 18.18
CA VAL A 623 0.33 42.53 18.57
C VAL A 623 1.80 42.91 18.54
N ASP A 624 2.66 42.10 19.16
CA ASP A 624 4.10 42.36 19.22
C ASP A 624 4.75 42.38 17.84
N ARG A 625 4.37 41.45 16.95
CA ARG A 625 4.86 41.42 15.57
C ARG A 625 4.43 42.66 14.77
N ILE A 626 3.16 43.08 14.89
CA ILE A 626 2.65 44.28 14.21
C ILE A 626 3.35 45.53 14.77
N MET A 627 3.51 45.61 16.10
CA MET A 627 4.22 46.72 16.75
C MET A 627 5.70 46.77 16.37
N SER A 628 6.36 45.63 16.21
CA SER A 628 7.72 45.58 15.66
C SER A 628 7.79 46.18 14.26
N CYS A 629 6.80 45.90 13.39
CA CYS A 629 6.73 46.52 12.07
C CYS A 629 6.51 48.05 12.13
N VAL A 630 5.70 48.52 13.08
CA VAL A 630 5.50 49.97 13.31
C VAL A 630 6.80 50.64 13.77
N ARG A 631 7.54 50.03 14.69
CA ARG A 631 8.86 50.53 15.13
C ARG A 631 9.86 50.53 13.98
N SER A 632 9.92 49.45 13.20
CA SER A 632 10.76 49.38 12.01
C SER A 632 10.45 50.50 11.01
N LEU A 633 9.16 50.77 10.72
CA LEU A 633 8.76 51.89 9.87
C LEU A 633 9.10 53.27 10.45
N ALA A 634 9.18 53.39 11.78
CA ALA A 634 9.57 54.63 12.43
C ALA A 634 11.07 54.91 12.27
N GLU A 635 11.89 53.87 12.40
CA GLU A 635 13.34 53.97 12.65
C GLU A 635 14.21 53.54 11.46
N PHE A 636 13.66 52.97 10.38
CA PHE A 636 14.48 52.40 9.28
C PHE A 636 15.41 53.39 8.57
N ARG A 637 15.10 54.70 8.60
CA ARG A 637 15.98 55.74 8.06
C ARG A 637 17.24 55.96 8.90
N GLU A 638 17.15 55.70 10.20
CA GLU A 638 18.24 55.86 11.16
C GLU A 638 19.05 54.56 11.26
N HIS A 639 18.36 53.41 11.14
CA HIS A 639 18.95 52.07 11.22
C HIS A 639 18.80 51.31 9.90
N LYS A 640 19.78 51.49 9.00
CA LYS A 640 19.79 50.84 7.68
C LYS A 640 19.83 49.31 7.73
N GLU A 641 20.31 48.75 8.84
CA GLU A 641 20.29 47.30 9.11
C GLU A 641 18.88 46.72 9.01
N LEU A 642 17.84 47.50 9.36
CA LEU A 642 16.43 47.07 9.25
C LEU A 642 16.01 46.86 7.80
N GLU A 643 16.51 47.67 6.85
CA GLU A 643 16.24 47.48 5.42
C GLU A 643 16.85 46.16 4.94
N THR A 644 18.08 45.85 5.35
CA THR A 644 18.76 44.59 5.00
C THR A 644 18.00 43.37 5.54
N VAL A 645 17.53 43.43 6.78
CA VAL A 645 16.77 42.32 7.39
C VAL A 645 15.47 42.05 6.62
N TYR A 646 14.71 43.10 6.29
CA TYR A 646 13.40 42.95 5.66
C TYR A 646 13.45 42.71 4.14
N LEU A 647 14.47 43.21 3.43
CA LEU A 647 14.54 43.15 1.96
C LEU A 647 15.46 42.04 1.45
N ASP A 648 16.56 41.74 2.15
CA ASP A 648 17.57 40.79 1.69
C ASP A 648 17.53 39.47 2.47
N ASP A 649 17.53 39.52 3.80
CA ASP A 649 17.73 38.31 4.61
C ASP A 649 16.51 37.38 4.57
N THR A 650 15.29 37.92 4.51
CA THR A 650 14.07 37.10 4.32
C THR A 650 14.11 36.34 2.99
N ARG A 651 14.61 36.98 1.93
CA ARG A 651 14.74 36.35 0.60
C ARG A 651 15.86 35.32 0.59
N LYS A 652 17.02 35.61 1.21
CA LYS A 652 18.13 34.65 1.34
C LYS A 652 17.71 33.39 2.11
N ALA A 653 16.96 33.56 3.20
CA ALA A 653 16.44 32.44 3.98
C ALA A 653 15.54 31.52 3.13
N PHE A 654 14.62 32.10 2.36
CA PHE A 654 13.77 31.33 1.46
C PHE A 654 14.56 30.62 0.35
N ARG A 655 15.53 31.30 -0.27
CA ARG A 655 16.42 30.69 -1.26
C ARG A 655 17.17 29.48 -0.69
N ALA A 656 17.66 29.60 0.54
CA ALA A 656 18.34 28.49 1.22
C ALA A 656 17.39 27.29 1.44
N MET A 657 16.12 27.54 1.80
CA MET A 657 15.11 26.47 1.93
C MET A 657 14.88 25.74 0.59
N VAL A 658 14.68 26.48 -0.50
CA VAL A 658 14.47 25.90 -1.84
C VAL A 658 15.69 25.07 -2.28
N GLN A 659 16.91 25.57 -2.05
CA GLN A 659 18.14 24.84 -2.39
C GLN A 659 18.30 23.53 -1.60
N VAL A 660 17.86 23.50 -0.34
CA VAL A 660 17.88 22.28 0.48
C VAL A 660 16.90 21.24 -0.08
N GLU A 661 15.69 21.67 -0.46
CA GLU A 661 14.72 20.77 -1.09
C GLU A 661 15.21 20.22 -2.44
N GLU A 662 15.83 21.05 -3.27
CA GLU A 662 16.42 20.60 -4.54
C GLU A 662 17.53 19.57 -4.32
N LYS A 663 18.43 19.78 -3.36
CA LYS A 663 19.46 18.79 -3.00
C LYS A 663 18.85 17.47 -2.53
N LYS A 664 17.78 17.52 -1.73
CA LYS A 664 17.07 16.32 -1.26
C LYS A 664 16.43 15.54 -2.41
N ARG A 665 15.79 16.23 -3.36
CA ARG A 665 15.23 15.62 -4.57
C ARG A 665 16.32 14.97 -5.43
N ALA A 666 17.41 15.69 -5.69
CA ALA A 666 18.54 15.19 -6.48
C ALA A 666 19.20 13.96 -5.83
N ALA A 667 19.36 13.94 -4.50
CA ALA A 667 19.89 12.78 -3.77
C ALA A 667 18.98 11.55 -3.91
N LYS A 668 17.65 11.72 -3.83
CA LYS A 668 16.69 10.63 -4.01
C LYS A 668 16.76 10.04 -5.43
N GLU A 669 16.83 10.91 -6.45
CA GLU A 669 17.02 10.48 -7.85
C GLU A 669 18.37 9.77 -8.05
N ALA A 670 19.44 10.25 -7.41
CA ALA A 670 20.76 9.63 -7.50
C ALA A 670 20.78 8.23 -6.88
N VAL A 671 20.13 8.03 -5.73
CA VAL A 671 19.98 6.71 -5.09
C VAL A 671 19.16 5.77 -5.98
N ALA A 672 18.08 6.24 -6.59
CA ALA A 672 17.27 5.45 -7.50
C ALA A 672 18.10 5.01 -8.73
N LYS A 673 18.84 5.94 -9.35
CA LYS A 673 19.76 5.63 -10.45
C LYS A 673 20.89 4.70 -10.03
N ALA A 674 21.42 4.83 -8.82
CA ALA A 674 22.48 3.95 -8.32
C ALA A 674 22.02 2.50 -8.16
N LYS A 675 20.74 2.25 -7.85
CA LYS A 675 20.17 0.89 -7.78
C LYS A 675 20.09 0.19 -9.14
N THR A 676 19.99 0.95 -10.23
CA THR A 676 19.91 0.43 -11.61
C THR A 676 21.19 0.65 -12.42
N ALA A 677 22.17 1.39 -11.88
CA ALA A 677 23.42 1.69 -12.57
C ALA A 677 24.31 0.44 -12.66
N VAL A 678 24.46 -0.06 -13.88
CA VAL A 678 25.50 -1.05 -14.25
C VAL A 678 26.80 -0.29 -14.47
N GLN A 679 27.90 -0.73 -13.87
CA GLN A 679 29.21 -0.09 -14.05
C GLN A 679 29.71 -0.35 -15.48
N VAL A 680 30.36 0.64 -16.09
CA VAL A 680 30.83 0.54 -17.49
C VAL A 680 31.84 -0.60 -17.68
N ASP A 681 32.59 -0.92 -16.61
CA ASP A 681 33.56 -2.00 -16.57
C ASP A 681 32.99 -3.34 -16.08
N ASP A 682 31.67 -3.42 -15.79
CA ASP A 682 31.04 -4.70 -15.51
C ASP A 682 31.20 -5.61 -16.72
N VAL A 683 31.75 -6.80 -16.47
CA VAL A 683 32.07 -7.77 -17.52
C VAL A 683 30.78 -8.11 -18.25
N VAL A 684 30.68 -7.69 -19.52
CA VAL A 684 29.58 -8.11 -20.40
C VAL A 684 29.66 -9.63 -20.53
N ALA A 685 28.79 -10.33 -19.80
CA ALA A 685 28.67 -11.77 -19.88
C ALA A 685 28.06 -12.13 -21.25
N ILE A 686 28.92 -12.27 -22.25
CA ILE A 686 28.52 -12.78 -23.56
C ILE A 686 28.11 -14.23 -23.33
N ARG A 687 26.79 -14.49 -23.30
CA ARG A 687 26.17 -15.80 -23.04
C ARG A 687 26.71 -16.94 -23.92
N GLN A 688 27.30 -16.62 -25.07
CA GLN A 688 27.93 -17.58 -25.98
C GLN A 688 29.38 -17.95 -25.59
N LEU A 689 30.01 -17.15 -24.73
CA LEU A 689 31.39 -17.31 -24.24
C LEU A 689 31.45 -17.68 -22.75
N SER A 690 30.33 -17.63 -22.01
CA SER A 690 30.26 -18.21 -20.68
C SER A 690 30.42 -19.73 -20.79
N LYS A 691 31.48 -20.27 -20.18
CA LYS A 691 31.67 -21.72 -20.10
C LYS A 691 30.45 -22.30 -19.39
N LYS A 692 29.75 -23.17 -20.12
CA LYS A 692 28.59 -23.92 -19.65
C LYS A 692 29.04 -24.87 -18.53
N ASN A 693 29.12 -24.39 -17.30
CA ASN A 693 29.14 -25.26 -16.13
C ASN A 693 27.71 -25.79 -15.98
N MET A 694 27.53 -27.07 -16.29
CA MET A 694 26.34 -27.84 -15.94
C MET A 694 26.14 -27.77 -14.43
N GLY A 695 25.23 -26.91 -13.97
CA GLY A 695 24.90 -26.78 -12.55
C GLY A 695 24.10 -25.53 -12.20
N ASP A 696 24.25 -24.43 -12.94
CA ASP A 696 23.62 -23.15 -12.59
C ASP A 696 22.39 -22.87 -13.46
N GLY A 697 21.44 -23.82 -13.40
CA GLY A 697 20.11 -23.69 -13.97
C GLY A 697 19.11 -23.30 -12.91
N SER A 698 19.41 -22.32 -12.07
CA SER A 698 18.38 -21.68 -11.24
C SER A 698 17.38 -21.05 -12.19
N ASP A 699 16.14 -21.55 -12.19
CA ASP A 699 15.05 -21.02 -12.99
C ASP A 699 14.94 -19.50 -12.72
N ASP A 700 14.90 -18.67 -13.75
CA ASP A 700 14.57 -17.24 -13.59
C ASP A 700 13.20 -17.06 -12.90
N VAL A 701 12.35 -18.10 -12.92
CA VAL A 701 11.10 -18.18 -12.18
C VAL A 701 11.32 -18.43 -10.68
N GLU A 702 12.35 -19.18 -10.30
CA GLU A 702 12.73 -19.43 -8.90
C GLU A 702 13.42 -18.20 -8.30
N ILE A 703 14.24 -17.49 -9.09
CA ILE A 703 14.81 -16.18 -8.71
C ILE A 703 13.73 -15.09 -8.65
N ASP A 704 12.78 -15.06 -9.60
CA ASP A 704 11.64 -14.15 -9.52
C ASP A 704 10.67 -14.55 -8.39
N LEU A 705 10.59 -15.83 -7.99
CA LEU A 705 9.84 -16.29 -6.82
C LEU A 705 10.55 -15.91 -5.51
N GLU A 706 11.87 -16.02 -5.45
CA GLU A 706 12.71 -15.55 -4.32
C GLU A 706 12.69 -14.02 -4.20
N ARG A 707 12.69 -13.28 -5.32
CA ARG A 707 12.49 -11.82 -5.34
C ARG A 707 11.05 -11.42 -5.03
N ALA A 708 10.05 -12.17 -5.50
CA ALA A 708 8.64 -11.94 -5.17
C ALA A 708 8.32 -12.29 -3.71
N THR A 709 9.12 -13.16 -3.09
CA THR A 709 9.08 -13.47 -1.64
C THR A 709 10.05 -12.61 -0.82
N GLY A 710 10.68 -11.59 -1.43
CA GLY A 710 11.40 -10.52 -0.74
C GLY A 710 12.83 -10.85 -0.31
N GLY A 711 13.47 -11.88 -0.88
CA GLY A 711 14.89 -12.17 -0.63
C GLY A 711 15.79 -11.16 -1.33
N ASP A 712 16.43 -10.28 -0.57
CA ASP A 712 17.41 -9.30 -1.08
C ASP A 712 18.74 -10.02 -1.38
N SER A 713 18.93 -10.50 -2.61
CA SER A 713 20.06 -11.34 -3.02
C SER A 713 21.37 -10.57 -3.27
N THR A 714 21.61 -9.43 -2.60
CA THR A 714 22.77 -8.56 -2.89
C THR A 714 23.73 -8.30 -1.73
N ALA A 715 23.53 -8.94 -0.57
CA ALA A 715 24.57 -8.98 0.45
C ALA A 715 24.90 -10.43 0.80
N ALA A 716 26.17 -10.80 0.69
CA ALA A 716 26.67 -11.95 1.43
C ALA A 716 26.43 -11.68 2.92
N GLU A 717 25.31 -12.19 3.45
CA GLU A 717 24.90 -11.97 4.82
C GLU A 717 25.98 -12.46 5.79
N ASP A 718 26.47 -11.53 6.60
CA ASP A 718 27.50 -11.72 7.60
C ASP A 718 27.13 -12.87 8.55
N LEU A 719 28.00 -13.88 8.73
CA LEU A 719 27.73 -15.06 9.56
C LEU A 719 27.35 -14.68 11.01
N SER A 720 27.81 -13.51 11.47
CA SER A 720 27.47 -12.93 12.76
C SER A 720 25.99 -12.55 12.91
N SER A 721 25.30 -12.18 11.82
CA SER A 721 23.87 -11.82 11.85
C SER A 721 22.97 -13.05 11.92
N LYS A 722 23.44 -14.20 11.41
CA LYS A 722 22.75 -15.48 11.52
C LYS A 722 22.76 -15.99 12.95
N LEU A 723 23.89 -15.90 13.66
CA LEU A 723 23.99 -16.35 15.05
C LEU A 723 23.12 -15.54 16.02
N SER A 724 22.85 -14.25 15.76
CA SER A 724 21.94 -13.45 16.58
C SER A 724 20.47 -13.87 16.51
N ARG A 725 20.09 -14.71 15.55
CA ARG A 725 18.72 -15.21 15.35
C ARG A 725 18.47 -16.60 15.95
N VAL A 726 19.48 -17.19 16.59
CA VAL A 726 19.34 -18.44 17.34
C VAL A 726 18.92 -18.12 18.77
N VAL A 727 17.79 -18.66 19.21
CA VAL A 727 17.24 -18.50 20.56
C VAL A 727 17.23 -19.85 21.26
N GLN A 728 17.87 -19.91 22.42
CA GLN A 728 17.86 -21.10 23.27
C GLN A 728 16.51 -21.23 23.97
N LEU A 729 15.82 -22.36 23.74
CA LEU A 729 14.48 -22.60 24.26
C LEU A 729 14.46 -23.46 25.52
N THR A 730 15.45 -24.34 25.74
CA THR A 730 15.59 -25.12 26.98
C THR A 730 17.00 -25.06 27.56
N GLY A 731 17.14 -25.39 28.83
CA GLY A 731 18.43 -25.42 29.52
C GLY A 731 19.27 -26.65 29.15
N PHE A 732 20.59 -26.57 29.33
CA PHE A 732 21.49 -27.71 29.12
C PHE A 732 21.32 -28.87 30.12
N SER A 733 20.42 -28.73 31.09
CA SER A 733 20.12 -29.76 32.10
C SER A 733 18.75 -30.42 31.87
N ASP A 734 18.00 -29.97 30.87
CA ASP A 734 16.71 -30.54 30.53
C ASP A 734 16.89 -31.84 29.72
N PRO A 735 16.01 -32.85 29.87
CA PRO A 735 16.13 -34.12 29.14
C PRO A 735 16.14 -33.95 27.60
N VAL A 736 15.51 -32.90 27.10
CA VAL A 736 15.52 -32.49 25.68
C VAL A 736 16.06 -31.08 25.58
N TYR A 737 17.18 -30.93 24.89
CA TYR A 737 17.71 -29.62 24.53
C TYR A 737 17.05 -29.11 23.25
N ALA A 738 16.57 -27.88 23.27
CA ALA A 738 15.91 -27.24 22.14
C ALA A 738 16.50 -25.84 21.89
N GLU A 739 16.85 -25.57 20.64
CA GLU A 739 17.20 -24.24 20.16
C GLU A 739 16.43 -23.94 18.87
N ALA A 740 15.97 -22.71 18.71
CA ALA A 740 15.21 -22.29 17.54
C ALA A 740 15.94 -21.19 16.77
N TYR A 741 16.04 -21.39 15.45
CA TYR A 741 16.45 -20.37 14.51
C TYR A 741 15.22 -19.69 13.92
N VAL A 742 15.10 -18.38 14.14
CA VAL A 742 13.94 -17.59 13.71
C VAL A 742 14.23 -16.91 12.37
N LYS A 743 13.45 -17.25 11.33
CA LYS A 743 13.45 -16.55 10.05
C LYS A 743 12.15 -15.76 9.89
N VAL A 744 12.28 -14.47 9.60
CA VAL A 744 11.15 -13.58 9.32
C VAL A 744 11.09 -13.31 7.83
N HIS A 745 9.98 -13.68 7.18
CA HIS A 745 9.72 -13.48 5.76
C HIS A 745 8.38 -12.78 5.56
N GLN A 746 8.38 -11.45 5.46
CA GLN A 746 7.19 -10.60 5.21
C GLN A 746 6.00 -10.90 6.14
N PHE A 747 5.20 -11.91 5.82
CA PHE A 747 3.98 -12.32 6.53
C PHE A 747 4.16 -13.61 7.33
N ASP A 748 5.28 -14.33 7.18
CA ASP A 748 5.51 -15.63 7.79
C ASP A 748 6.77 -15.62 8.67
N ILE A 749 6.66 -16.19 9.86
CA ILE A 749 7.76 -16.48 10.77
C ILE A 749 7.98 -17.97 10.73
N VAL A 750 9.18 -18.36 10.32
CA VAL A 750 9.58 -19.75 10.20
C VAL A 750 10.55 -20.04 11.34
N LEU A 751 10.12 -20.90 12.27
CA LEU A 751 10.92 -21.42 13.37
C LEU A 751 11.54 -22.74 12.95
N ASP A 752 12.86 -22.81 12.90
CA ASP A 752 13.61 -24.05 12.69
C ASP A 752 14.18 -24.49 14.04
N VAL A 753 13.59 -25.51 14.64
CA VAL A 753 13.83 -25.96 16.01
C VAL A 753 14.70 -27.21 15.96
N LEU A 754 15.93 -27.12 16.46
CA LEU A 754 16.79 -28.27 16.70
C LEU A 754 16.42 -28.87 18.06
N LEU A 755 16.09 -30.16 18.06
CA LEU A 755 15.81 -30.95 19.25
C LEU A 755 16.92 -31.98 19.43
N VAL A 756 17.48 -32.06 20.63
CA VAL A 756 18.55 -33.00 20.96
C VAL A 756 18.13 -33.79 22.19
N ASN A 757 18.11 -35.12 22.07
CA ASN A 757 17.88 -35.99 23.21
C ASN A 757 19.14 -36.05 24.07
N GLN A 758 19.11 -35.53 25.28
CA GLN A 758 20.26 -35.60 26.19
C GLN A 758 20.31 -36.90 27.01
N THR A 759 19.24 -37.71 26.95
CA THR A 759 19.11 -38.95 27.72
C THR A 759 19.69 -40.16 27.00
N THR A 760 19.89 -41.24 27.76
CA THR A 760 20.34 -42.55 27.25
C THR A 760 19.19 -43.43 26.78
N GLU A 761 17.94 -42.94 26.82
CA GLU A 761 16.74 -43.68 26.44
C GLU A 761 16.13 -43.11 25.15
N THR A 762 15.42 -43.94 24.40
CA THR A 762 14.68 -43.48 23.21
C THR A 762 13.42 -42.76 23.65
N LEU A 763 13.26 -41.49 23.26
CA LEU A 763 12.05 -40.71 23.50
C LEU A 763 11.02 -41.05 22.44
N GLN A 764 9.84 -41.52 22.86
CA GLN A 764 8.76 -41.90 21.94
C GLN A 764 7.73 -40.78 21.81
N ASN A 765 7.11 -40.67 20.64
CA ASN A 765 6.06 -39.68 20.35
C ASN A 765 6.46 -38.23 20.68
N LEU A 766 7.73 -37.88 20.50
CA LEU A 766 8.24 -36.54 20.78
C LEU A 766 7.56 -35.55 19.83
N SER A 767 6.86 -34.58 20.42
CA SER A 767 6.10 -33.53 19.75
C SER A 767 6.51 -32.17 20.30
N VAL A 768 6.62 -31.18 19.42
CA VAL A 768 6.77 -29.78 19.84
C VAL A 768 5.47 -29.05 19.52
N GLU A 769 4.83 -28.49 20.53
CA GLU A 769 3.64 -27.67 20.34
C GLU A 769 3.97 -26.21 20.60
N PHE A 770 3.61 -25.34 19.66
CA PHE A 770 3.66 -23.90 19.83
C PHE A 770 2.26 -23.32 20.00
N ALA A 771 2.13 -22.39 20.93
CA ALA A 771 0.96 -21.57 21.15
C ALA A 771 1.36 -20.11 21.03
N THR A 772 0.49 -19.28 20.47
CA THR A 772 0.76 -17.87 20.24
C THR A 772 -0.18 -17.00 21.05
N LEU A 773 0.32 -15.84 21.46
CA LEU A 773 -0.47 -14.77 22.06
C LEU A 773 -0.36 -13.53 21.16
N GLY A 774 -1.52 -12.94 20.84
CA GLY A 774 -1.66 -11.88 19.84
C GLY A 774 -2.18 -12.38 18.49
N ASP A 775 -2.06 -11.57 17.45
CA ASP A 775 -2.54 -11.84 16.08
C ASP A 775 -1.58 -12.71 15.25
N LEU A 776 -0.93 -13.67 15.91
CA LEU A 776 -0.10 -14.69 15.29
C LEU A 776 -0.87 -15.99 15.20
N LYS A 777 -0.88 -16.62 14.02
CA LYS A 777 -1.55 -17.90 13.80
C LYS A 777 -0.52 -18.96 13.43
N VAL A 778 -0.38 -19.98 14.28
CA VAL A 778 0.38 -21.19 13.92
C VAL A 778 -0.34 -21.88 12.76
N VAL A 779 0.32 -21.97 11.62
CA VAL A 779 -0.26 -22.56 10.40
C VAL A 779 0.03 -24.04 10.32
N GLU A 780 1.25 -24.42 10.70
CA GLU A 780 1.77 -25.78 10.59
C GLU A 780 2.27 -26.25 11.94
N ARG A 781 1.71 -27.36 12.43
CA ARG A 781 2.17 -28.01 13.66
C ARG A 781 3.15 -29.13 13.31
N PRO A 782 4.29 -29.23 14.00
CA PRO A 782 5.23 -30.33 13.81
C PRO A 782 4.60 -31.71 13.97
N THR A 783 5.09 -32.68 13.20
CA THR A 783 4.72 -34.09 13.35
C THR A 783 5.46 -34.72 14.53
N THR A 784 4.83 -35.71 15.17
CA THR A 784 5.46 -36.47 16.25
C THR A 784 6.52 -37.42 15.72
N GLN A 785 7.66 -37.54 16.40
CA GLN A 785 8.76 -38.40 16.00
C GLN A 785 9.39 -39.12 17.18
N ASN A 786 10.05 -40.25 16.91
CA ASN A 786 10.82 -40.97 17.93
C ASN A 786 12.29 -40.57 17.83
N LEU A 787 12.88 -40.13 18.94
CA LEU A 787 14.27 -39.66 18.96
C LEU A 787 15.15 -40.64 19.75
N GLY A 788 16.18 -41.16 19.10
CA GLY A 788 17.13 -42.10 19.72
C GLY A 788 17.97 -41.46 20.82
N PRO A 789 18.65 -42.26 21.67
CA PRO A 789 19.58 -41.76 22.68
C PRO A 789 20.68 -40.88 22.06
N HIS A 790 20.90 -39.69 22.59
CA HIS A 790 21.89 -38.71 22.07
C HIS A 790 21.71 -38.30 20.60
N ASP A 791 20.57 -38.62 20.00
CA ASP A 791 20.23 -38.26 18.63
C ASP A 791 19.62 -36.86 18.56
N PHE A 792 19.61 -36.28 17.37
CA PHE A 792 19.06 -34.94 17.14
C PHE A 792 18.14 -34.89 15.93
N HIS A 793 17.18 -33.97 15.96
CA HIS A 793 16.19 -33.82 14.91
C HIS A 793 15.80 -32.35 14.73
N ASN A 794 15.67 -31.91 13.47
CA ASN A 794 15.24 -30.56 13.13
C ASN A 794 13.78 -30.55 12.75
N VAL A 795 13.05 -29.61 13.34
CA VAL A 795 11.61 -29.46 13.17
C VAL A 795 11.32 -28.04 12.72
N GLN A 796 10.59 -27.90 11.63
CA GLN A 796 10.19 -26.61 11.11
C GLN A 796 8.73 -26.31 11.48
N CYS A 797 8.46 -25.10 11.97
CA CYS A 797 7.12 -24.60 12.29
C CYS A 797 6.92 -23.24 11.65
N THR A 798 5.82 -23.08 10.90
CA THR A 798 5.47 -21.82 10.25
C THR A 798 4.34 -21.12 10.99
N ILE A 799 4.57 -19.86 11.36
CA ILE A 799 3.64 -19.00 12.08
C ILE A 799 3.34 -17.79 11.22
N LYS A 800 2.08 -17.58 10.88
CA LYS A 800 1.64 -16.46 10.05
C LYS A 800 1.34 -15.23 10.91
N VAL A 801 1.87 -14.10 10.47
CA VAL A 801 1.68 -12.77 11.05
C VAL A 801 0.52 -12.10 10.35
N SER A 802 -0.55 -11.83 11.10
CA SER A 802 -1.74 -11.16 10.55
C SER A 802 -1.74 -9.65 10.79
N SER A 803 -0.97 -9.18 11.77
CA SER A 803 -0.88 -7.77 12.20
C SER A 803 0.51 -7.45 12.75
N THR A 804 0.87 -6.17 12.84
CA THR A 804 2.16 -5.68 13.38
C THR A 804 2.21 -5.62 14.92
N ASP A 805 1.42 -6.48 15.58
CA ASP A 805 1.33 -6.53 17.03
C ASP A 805 2.47 -7.38 17.65
N THR A 806 2.84 -7.08 18.90
CA THR A 806 3.89 -7.81 19.61
C THR A 806 3.38 -9.21 19.91
N GLY A 807 3.88 -10.19 19.15
CA GLY A 807 3.54 -11.58 19.35
C GLY A 807 4.50 -12.26 20.33
N VAL A 808 3.94 -13.05 21.25
CA VAL A 808 4.71 -13.98 22.08
C VAL A 808 4.38 -15.39 21.66
N ILE A 809 5.41 -16.18 21.38
CA ILE A 809 5.28 -17.58 21.02
C ILE A 809 5.76 -18.40 22.22
N PHE A 810 4.85 -19.17 22.78
CA PHE A 810 5.12 -20.13 23.85
C PHE A 810 5.18 -21.52 23.23
N GLY A 811 5.92 -22.43 23.85
CA GLY A 811 5.88 -23.82 23.41
C GLY A 811 6.19 -24.81 24.50
N ASN A 812 5.93 -26.07 24.21
CA ASN A 812 6.30 -27.19 25.04
C ASN A 812 6.74 -28.38 24.17
N VAL A 813 7.60 -29.22 24.73
CA VAL A 813 8.00 -30.50 24.15
C VAL A 813 7.32 -31.59 24.98
N VAL A 814 6.52 -32.41 24.33
CA VAL A 814 5.81 -33.53 24.93
C VAL A 814 6.42 -34.81 24.40
N TYR A 815 6.79 -35.76 25.28
CA TYR A 815 7.30 -37.06 24.87
C TYR A 815 6.93 -38.14 25.88
N ASP A 816 6.84 -39.39 25.41
CA ASP A 816 6.61 -40.56 26.25
C ASP A 816 7.96 -41.21 26.61
N GLY A 817 8.08 -41.65 27.88
CA GLY A 817 9.25 -42.40 28.36
C GLY A 817 9.30 -43.84 27.82
N ALA A 818 10.33 -44.60 28.20
CA ALA A 818 10.49 -46.00 27.79
C ALA A 818 9.33 -46.93 28.22
N HIS A 819 8.49 -46.48 29.17
CA HIS A 819 7.24 -47.10 29.57
C HIS A 819 6.08 -46.21 29.15
N SER A 820 5.18 -46.70 28.29
CA SER A 820 4.13 -45.94 27.59
C SER A 820 3.01 -45.37 28.49
N THR A 821 3.23 -45.27 29.80
CA THR A 821 2.26 -44.74 30.77
C THR A 821 2.62 -43.34 31.28
N ASP A 822 3.87 -42.91 31.09
CA ASP A 822 4.39 -41.66 31.65
C ASP A 822 4.72 -40.67 30.53
N THR A 823 3.82 -39.69 30.35
CA THR A 823 4.00 -38.57 29.41
C THR A 823 4.73 -37.43 30.11
N ASN A 824 5.91 -37.07 29.61
CA ASN A 824 6.74 -35.99 30.14
C ASN A 824 6.56 -34.72 29.30
N VAL A 825 6.61 -33.56 29.96
CA VAL A 825 6.46 -32.25 29.32
C VAL A 825 7.60 -31.34 29.74
N VAL A 826 8.31 -30.78 28.77
CA VAL A 826 9.32 -29.73 28.97
C VAL A 826 8.76 -28.42 28.43
N ILE A 827 8.68 -27.40 29.28
CA ILE A 827 8.18 -26.08 28.90
C ILE A 827 9.34 -25.30 28.25
N LEU A 828 9.10 -24.75 27.06
CA LEU A 828 10.07 -23.95 26.33
C LEU A 828 10.03 -22.49 26.83
N ASN A 829 11.17 -21.81 26.74
CA ASN A 829 11.24 -20.37 26.95
C ASN A 829 10.43 -19.61 25.91
N ASP A 830 9.81 -18.51 26.34
CA ASP A 830 9.03 -17.64 25.48
C ASP A 830 9.90 -16.99 24.40
N LEU A 831 9.42 -17.05 23.16
CA LEU A 831 10.02 -16.36 22.04
C LEU A 831 9.25 -15.06 21.76
N HIS A 832 9.95 -13.94 21.87
CA HIS A 832 9.43 -12.62 21.51
C HIS A 832 9.79 -12.29 20.07
N VAL A 833 8.78 -12.03 19.24
CA VAL A 833 8.98 -11.55 17.87
C VAL A 833 9.14 -10.03 17.92
N ASP A 834 10.27 -9.52 17.39
CA ASP A 834 10.48 -8.08 17.27
C ASP A 834 9.76 -7.55 16.03
N ILE A 835 9.01 -6.45 16.20
CA ILE A 835 8.28 -5.80 15.10
C ILE A 835 9.22 -4.97 14.22
N MET A 836 10.43 -4.66 14.69
CA MET A 836 11.38 -3.81 13.98
C MET A 836 11.77 -4.35 12.60
N ASP A 837 11.74 -5.67 12.41
CA ASP A 837 12.00 -6.30 11.11
C ASP A 837 10.92 -5.97 10.06
N TYR A 838 9.73 -5.52 10.49
CA TYR A 838 8.63 -5.15 9.61
C TYR A 838 8.50 -3.64 9.37
N ILE A 839 9.33 -2.80 9.99
CA ILE A 839 9.26 -1.34 9.88
C ILE A 839 10.32 -0.83 8.92
N GLN A 840 9.86 -0.14 7.87
CA GLN A 840 10.73 0.46 6.86
C GLN A 840 10.71 2.00 6.94
N PRO A 841 11.87 2.66 6.72
CA PRO A 841 11.93 4.12 6.68
C PRO A 841 11.06 4.68 5.55
N ALA A 842 10.21 5.64 5.87
CA ALA A 842 9.33 6.30 4.89
C ALA A 842 9.40 7.82 5.04
N THR A 843 8.89 8.56 4.05
CA THR A 843 8.83 10.04 4.09
C THR A 843 7.44 10.53 3.70
N CYS A 844 6.91 11.50 4.44
CA CYS A 844 5.67 12.19 4.10
C CYS A 844 5.86 13.72 4.18
N THR A 845 4.91 14.49 3.65
CA THR A 845 4.93 15.95 3.78
C THR A 845 4.49 16.39 5.19
N GLU A 846 4.84 17.61 5.60
CA GLU A 846 4.44 18.13 6.91
C GLU A 846 2.91 18.24 7.05
N THR A 847 2.22 18.62 5.96
CA THR A 847 0.75 18.66 5.93
C THR A 847 0.16 17.26 6.13
N GLN A 848 0.67 16.26 5.44
CA GLN A 848 0.24 14.86 5.62
C GLN A 848 0.51 14.38 7.04
N PHE A 849 1.71 14.67 7.58
CA PHE A 849 2.06 14.33 8.96
C PHE A 849 1.05 14.91 9.94
N ARG A 850 0.70 16.20 9.82
CA ARG A 850 -0.27 16.86 10.72
C ARG A 850 -1.69 16.28 10.59
N THR A 851 -2.12 15.96 9.37
CA THR A 851 -3.41 15.31 9.12
C THR A 851 -3.45 13.94 9.79
N MET A 852 -2.49 13.07 9.47
CA MET A 852 -2.39 11.72 10.04
C MET A 852 -2.22 11.78 11.58
N TRP A 853 -1.43 12.72 12.08
CA TRP A 853 -1.25 12.94 13.52
C TRP A 853 -2.56 13.24 14.22
N THR A 854 -3.47 13.98 13.56
CA THR A 854 -4.79 14.31 14.12
C THR A 854 -5.78 13.15 13.96
N GLU A 855 -5.68 12.39 12.88
CA GLU A 855 -6.53 11.23 12.58
C GLU A 855 -6.22 10.03 13.47
N PHE A 856 -4.95 9.81 13.83
CA PHE A 856 -4.53 8.63 14.57
C PHE A 856 -5.01 8.67 16.02
N GLU A 857 -5.76 7.62 16.37
CA GLU A 857 -6.43 7.49 17.66
C GLU A 857 -5.47 7.03 18.77
N TRP A 858 -4.51 6.16 18.45
CA TRP A 858 -3.60 5.57 19.43
C TRP A 858 -2.32 6.39 19.59
N GLU A 859 -1.98 6.68 20.83
CA GLU A 859 -0.76 7.39 21.22
C GLU A 859 -0.06 6.68 22.38
N ASN A 860 1.25 6.50 22.25
CA ASN A 860 2.12 6.08 23.33
C ASN A 860 3.16 7.18 23.64
N LYS A 861 3.31 7.54 24.90
CA LYS A 861 4.29 8.54 25.36
C LYS A 861 5.39 7.84 26.15
N VAL A 862 6.59 7.82 25.60
CA VAL A 862 7.79 7.23 26.21
C VAL A 862 8.63 8.34 26.82
N ASN A 863 8.93 8.26 28.11
CA ASN A 863 9.85 9.20 28.75
C ASN A 863 11.30 8.79 28.45
N ILE A 864 12.14 9.75 28.09
CA ILE A 864 13.56 9.56 27.80
C ILE A 864 14.38 10.04 28.99
N ASN A 865 15.35 9.22 29.38
CA ASN A 865 16.46 9.61 30.24
C ASN A 865 17.74 8.93 29.71
N SER A 866 18.60 9.69 29.04
CA SER A 866 19.79 9.17 28.35
C SER A 866 21.05 9.92 28.77
N LYS A 867 22.20 9.24 28.72
CA LYS A 867 23.53 9.83 28.92
C LYS A 867 24.27 10.12 27.61
N ALA A 868 23.57 10.16 26.47
CA ALA A 868 24.18 10.50 25.19
C ALA A 868 24.83 11.90 25.24
N LYS A 869 25.95 12.07 24.51
CA LYS A 869 26.78 13.28 24.58
C LYS A 869 26.07 14.50 24.02
N THR A 870 25.37 14.33 22.89
CA THR A 870 24.63 15.39 22.20
C THR A 870 23.20 14.95 21.88
N LEU A 871 22.29 15.92 21.79
CA LEU A 871 20.88 15.68 21.41
C LEU A 871 20.78 15.08 20.00
N ARG A 872 21.75 15.36 19.12
CA ARG A 872 21.80 14.84 17.75
C ARG A 872 22.26 13.39 17.70
N ASP A 873 23.31 13.04 18.44
CA ASP A 873 23.74 11.65 18.53
C ASP A 873 22.62 10.77 19.08
N PHE A 874 21.83 11.30 20.03
CA PHE A 874 20.62 10.64 20.51
C PHE A 874 19.58 10.45 19.40
N LEU A 875 19.30 11.49 18.61
CA LEU A 875 18.35 11.41 17.48
C LEU A 875 18.80 10.38 16.43
N ASP A 876 20.08 10.37 16.06
CA ASP A 876 20.62 9.44 15.05
C ASP A 876 20.56 7.98 15.56
N GLN A 877 20.88 7.77 16.84
CA GLN A 877 20.73 6.45 17.48
C GLN A 877 19.26 6.03 17.59
N LEU A 878 18.36 6.97 17.87
CA LEU A 878 16.92 6.72 17.89
C LEU A 878 16.39 6.32 16.51
N MET A 879 16.79 7.03 15.46
CA MET A 879 16.42 6.72 14.09
C MET A 879 16.94 5.34 13.66
N ALA A 880 18.20 5.01 14.00
CA ALA A 880 18.77 3.70 13.73
C ALA A 880 18.06 2.57 14.50
N ALA A 881 17.61 2.83 15.73
CA ALA A 881 16.92 1.83 16.55
C ALA A 881 15.44 1.64 16.15
N THR A 882 14.82 2.64 15.52
CA THR A 882 13.38 2.66 15.19
C THR A 882 13.09 2.57 13.69
N ASN A 883 14.12 2.48 12.84
CA ASN A 883 14.00 2.54 11.38
C ASN A 883 13.12 3.71 10.89
N MET A 884 13.05 4.80 11.66
CA MET A 884 12.26 5.98 11.31
C MET A 884 13.11 7.03 10.60
N ASN A 885 12.50 7.72 9.64
CA ASN A 885 13.16 8.81 8.95
C ASN A 885 12.77 10.15 9.57
N CYS A 886 13.73 11.08 9.70
CA CYS A 886 13.46 12.42 10.21
C CYS A 886 12.84 13.31 9.14
N LEU A 887 11.69 13.89 9.45
CA LEU A 887 10.99 14.84 8.60
C LEU A 887 11.40 16.29 8.89
N THR A 888 11.92 16.58 10.07
CA THR A 888 12.36 17.93 10.45
C THR A 888 13.60 18.33 9.64
N PRO A 889 13.62 19.53 9.00
CA PRO A 889 14.77 19.97 8.23
C PRO A 889 16.03 20.10 9.09
N GLU A 890 17.18 19.67 8.56
CA GLU A 890 18.48 19.80 9.24
C GLU A 890 18.80 21.24 9.65
N ALA A 891 18.34 22.23 8.89
CA ALA A 891 18.52 23.65 9.21
C ALA A 891 17.85 24.03 10.55
N SER A 892 16.69 23.45 10.85
CA SER A 892 16.00 23.66 12.13
C SER A 892 16.64 22.88 13.28
N LEU A 893 17.44 21.85 12.95
CA LEU A 893 18.22 21.07 13.91
C LEU A 893 19.62 21.69 14.13
N LYS A 894 20.01 22.75 13.39
CA LYS A 894 21.31 23.45 13.48
C LYS A 894 21.31 24.51 14.57
N GLY A 895 22.32 24.42 15.44
CA GLY A 895 22.53 25.29 16.60
C GLY A 895 22.72 24.46 17.88
N ASP A 896 23.49 24.99 18.83
CA ASP A 896 23.62 24.41 20.18
C ASP A 896 22.45 24.89 21.04
N CYS A 897 21.26 24.37 20.75
CA CYS A 897 20.08 24.59 21.59
C CYS A 897 20.03 23.49 22.66
N GLN A 898 19.74 23.85 23.91
CA GLN A 898 19.53 22.89 25.00
C GLN A 898 18.27 22.04 24.82
N PHE A 899 17.45 22.31 23.79
CA PHE A 899 16.20 21.61 23.47
C PHE A 899 16.18 21.20 21.99
N LEU A 900 15.65 20.01 21.71
CA LEU A 900 15.46 19.46 20.37
C LEU A 900 14.03 18.91 20.22
N SER A 901 13.34 19.33 19.16
CA SER A 901 12.09 18.68 18.73
C SER A 901 12.18 18.22 17.27
N ALA A 902 11.84 16.95 17.03
CA ALA A 902 11.91 16.34 15.71
C ALA A 902 10.67 15.48 15.41
N ASN A 903 10.17 15.57 14.18
CA ASN A 903 9.12 14.70 13.66
C ASN A 903 9.76 13.55 12.89
N LEU A 904 9.31 12.33 13.16
CA LEU A 904 9.82 11.08 12.61
C LEU A 904 8.66 10.29 11.97
N TYR A 905 8.95 9.54 10.91
CA TYR A 905 7.95 8.74 10.22
C TYR A 905 8.53 7.44 9.64
N ALA A 906 7.73 6.38 9.72
CA ALA A 906 8.00 5.09 9.11
C ALA A 906 6.69 4.42 8.64
N ARG A 907 6.84 3.38 7.83
CA ARG A 907 5.72 2.57 7.34
C ARG A 907 6.06 1.09 7.50
N SER A 908 5.09 0.29 7.91
CA SER A 908 5.25 -1.16 7.99
C SER A 908 5.18 -1.81 6.60
N VAL A 909 5.73 -3.03 6.46
CA VAL A 909 5.58 -3.86 5.26
C VAL A 909 4.10 -4.15 4.94
N PHE A 910 3.23 -4.09 5.95
CA PHE A 910 1.79 -4.23 5.85
C PHE A 910 1.07 -2.94 5.40
N GLY A 911 1.82 -1.86 5.17
CA GLY A 911 1.28 -0.56 4.74
C GLY A 911 0.72 0.30 5.87
N GLU A 912 0.98 -0.03 7.14
CA GLU A 912 0.55 0.77 8.29
C GLU A 912 1.52 1.91 8.57
N ASP A 913 1.00 3.09 8.85
CA ASP A 913 1.78 4.29 9.08
C ASP A 913 2.10 4.48 10.58
N ALA A 914 3.36 4.80 10.89
CA ALA A 914 3.83 5.09 12.26
C ALA A 914 4.48 6.47 12.32
N LEU A 915 3.96 7.34 13.18
CA LEU A 915 4.45 8.71 13.37
C LEU A 915 5.09 8.83 14.75
N ALA A 916 6.17 9.58 14.87
CA ALA A 916 6.71 9.96 16.16
C ALA A 916 7.08 11.44 16.25
N ASN A 917 6.89 12.03 17.42
CA ASN A 917 7.34 13.38 17.76
C ASN A 917 8.27 13.27 18.97
N LEU A 918 9.54 13.61 18.75
CA LEU A 918 10.59 13.68 19.75
C LEU A 918 10.60 15.08 20.36
N SER A 919 10.71 15.16 21.69
CA SER A 919 10.90 16.40 22.44
C SER A 919 11.85 16.13 23.60
N ILE A 920 13.10 16.57 23.47
CA ILE A 920 14.18 16.31 24.44
C ILE A 920 14.94 17.57 24.79
N GLU A 921 15.45 17.64 26.02
CA GLU A 921 16.31 18.69 26.52
C GLU A 921 17.54 18.10 27.21
N LYS A 922 18.62 18.89 27.26
CA LYS A 922 19.84 18.52 27.99
C LYS A 922 19.93 19.36 29.26
N GLU A 923 19.96 18.72 30.43
CA GLU A 923 20.11 19.42 31.70
C GLU A 923 21.55 19.94 31.87
N GLY A 924 21.83 21.19 31.49
CA GLY A 924 23.17 21.79 31.60
C GLY A 924 24.20 21.25 30.59
N GLU A 925 25.49 21.60 30.77
CA GLU A 925 26.54 21.24 29.79
C GLU A 925 26.91 19.73 29.82
N ASP A 926 26.78 19.07 30.97
CA ASP A 926 27.16 17.65 31.19
C ASP A 926 26.05 16.78 31.84
N GLY A 927 24.82 17.29 31.97
CA GLY A 927 23.73 16.50 32.54
C GLY A 927 23.03 15.58 31.54
N PRO A 928 22.13 14.71 32.03
CA PRO A 928 21.42 13.75 31.20
C PRO A 928 20.47 14.46 30.24
N ILE A 929 20.20 13.78 29.13
CA ILE A 929 19.15 14.16 28.19
C ILE A 929 17.82 13.63 28.72
N THR A 930 16.89 14.53 29.01
CA THR A 930 15.56 14.24 29.53
C THR A 930 14.50 14.64 28.50
N GLY A 931 13.32 14.02 28.53
CA GLY A 931 12.24 14.40 27.63
C GLY A 931 11.27 13.28 27.36
N PHE A 932 10.61 13.33 26.21
CA PHE A 932 9.68 12.29 25.79
C PHE A 932 9.57 12.14 24.27
N VAL A 933 9.26 10.93 23.82
CA VAL A 933 8.79 10.63 22.46
C VAL A 933 7.30 10.31 22.53
N ARG A 934 6.52 10.95 21.67
CA ARG A 934 5.12 10.57 21.44
C ARG A 934 5.05 9.80 20.13
N ILE A 935 4.56 8.57 20.16
CA ILE A 935 4.41 7.71 18.99
C ILE A 935 2.94 7.53 18.74
N ARG A 936 2.48 7.76 17.50
CA ARG A 936 1.09 7.60 17.08
C ARG A 936 0.99 6.65 15.90
N SER A 937 -0.04 5.80 15.90
CA SER A 937 -0.39 4.92 14.79
C SER A 937 -1.89 4.65 14.77
N ARG A 938 -2.37 4.05 13.67
CA ARG A 938 -3.75 3.55 13.55
C ARG A 938 -3.96 2.27 14.36
N SER A 939 -2.93 1.42 14.47
CA SER A 939 -2.97 0.18 15.28
C SER A 939 -2.38 0.42 16.67
N GLN A 940 -3.07 -0.10 17.69
CA GLN A 940 -2.65 0.03 19.09
C GLN A 940 -1.32 -0.70 19.33
N GLY A 941 -1.18 -1.92 18.80
CA GLY A 941 0.03 -2.71 19.02
C GLY A 941 1.26 -2.08 18.38
N LEU A 942 1.17 -1.48 17.19
CA LEU A 942 2.30 -0.77 16.58
C LEU A 942 2.76 0.43 17.44
N ALA A 943 1.82 1.26 17.92
CA ALA A 943 2.14 2.42 18.77
C ALA A 943 2.74 2.01 20.13
N LEU A 944 2.21 0.96 20.77
CA LEU A 944 2.73 0.46 22.04
C LEU A 944 4.08 -0.22 21.86
N SER A 945 4.23 -1.05 20.83
CA SER A 945 5.43 -1.87 20.65
C SER A 945 6.65 -1.05 20.30
N LEU A 946 6.49 -0.07 19.40
CA LEU A 946 7.51 0.94 19.12
C LEU A 946 7.96 1.69 20.38
N GLY A 947 7.06 1.93 21.33
CA GLY A 947 7.42 2.57 22.59
C GLY A 947 7.97 1.64 23.67
N SER A 948 7.71 0.33 23.55
CA SER A 948 8.18 -0.71 24.48
C SER A 948 9.59 -1.20 24.19
N LEU A 949 10.18 -0.79 23.06
CA LEU A 949 11.53 -1.15 22.64
C LEU A 949 12.53 -0.96 23.79
N LYS A 950 13.05 -2.08 24.31
CA LYS A 950 14.07 -2.14 25.38
C LYS A 950 15.32 -1.33 25.05
N GLY A 951 15.52 -0.95 23.78
CA GLY A 951 16.60 -0.09 23.31
C GLY A 951 16.41 1.40 23.62
N LEU A 952 15.19 1.93 23.69
CA LEU A 952 14.96 3.39 23.80
C LEU A 952 15.58 4.01 25.06
N ASN A 953 15.50 3.30 26.18
CA ASN A 953 16.12 3.70 27.46
C ASN A 953 17.62 3.35 27.55
N LYS A 954 18.14 2.56 26.60
CA LYS A 954 19.57 2.18 26.52
C LYS A 954 20.34 2.99 25.48
N ILE A 955 19.66 3.78 24.64
CA ILE A 955 20.30 4.75 23.73
C ILE A 955 21.19 5.68 24.56
N GLY A 956 22.49 5.72 24.27
CA GLY A 956 23.49 6.46 25.04
C GLY A 956 24.11 5.73 26.26
N THR A 957 23.85 4.43 26.47
CA THR A 957 24.51 3.62 27.53
C THR A 957 25.63 2.70 27.04
N SER A 958 25.89 2.63 25.73
CA SER A 958 27.04 1.89 25.19
C SER A 958 28.33 2.69 25.35
N ALA A 959 29.02 2.41 26.46
CA ALA A 959 30.47 2.31 26.50
C ALA A 959 30.83 0.82 26.54
#